data_AF-A0A7S1Y652-F1
#
_entry.id   AF-A0A7S1Y652-F1
#
_cell.length_a   1.000
_cell.length_b   1.000
_cell.length_c   1.000
_cell.angle_alpha   90.00
_cell.angle_beta   90.00
_cell.angle_gamma   90.00
#
_symmetry.space_group_name_H-M   'P 1'
#
loop_
_entity.id
_entity.type
_entity.pdbx_description
1 polymer ?
#
loop_
_entity_poly.entity_id
_entity_poly.type
_entity_poly.pdbx_seq_one_letter_code
_entity_poly.pdbx_strand_id
1 'polypeptide(L)'
;IEITFDTDMAAKANNIATSIDISSTVPRRSMSPSEAIMHAINDIRSTNSLDVDSLRSIAMSASSMVSAASALRRAKHAGKVGKGGKGILKRSSQRVCGILAMNAATSSAVTGTADGIHGSDPRVVQALVKRIRSIFESHGAVPLSSPLLRPRHGNPPKVAVGGPAELMNPRGAVLCLPEDLTAPFARAVGRGGSAASNLKRYDIGKVFHKSLAGGHPRESLEASFDLAIEDHGAAGHLLEAESILVVSQVMASVSSSQATFKLVNDREIPSPLWYIRLTHVRLAESILELCSVPSKESLRRLCLQLFTKFSTPSAQDSMFNLVRRQRYRSRSAGSIGEPTKADKVDDYVNSLINDHELPRSSGHRIRVFMLNGCCPLPANFDDAIDTIQSAVSQLRMLDAKSTQADPRRLKRYDDVSRSLKSLRNLAETIRSMGIAALNVESRSRASEVETSNPLFMLFDLGLRQRRKHYNGSLYYQVFVVPSPLVERPSKENFDDFVLGSKVAEGGRYDDLVRKFRPPGNFGSALASFYTNAPIPSCVGVRFSVGKLVELAYVEATFSRSQMEERGPDPRSIETIRKSFGHPLQYTTSVRCLVASVNGLDCSESAPERLLVASRLWASGISAEYLPQSGVMISLLKQSRQRNSDTVVSDWSLDELCGVCAILRIPFVVIVQPHLLRDKGAVRLRCIDYESLSNTCETFVELDHLASTISSRTAEEGVGVGGGYQGGGDLADTHHLHSNWSMDHEGGVGHMSSTSKPIKVDCIFVDNDQYYGSDRQVSKSETANWKAVLKALKAIAQRSESYLEAVQSPTSSSARHGTPVLAVNLPFFVLRDFGTCLMKREEPTALGACAEMTQSYPRHKKQLKTLGMAIDNTMKRNGYWSRGASASAAASKRELLTMLLYSKSDDRFDLISVEDFHPAHGNGHHQEGRSTPPSSGRKRAGKSR
;
A
#
# COMPACT_ATOMS: atom_id res chain seq x y z
N ILE A 1 29.00 -21.58 -6.12
CA ILE A 1 27.90 -20.58 -6.14
C ILE A 1 27.75 -20.11 -4.70
N GLU A 2 28.60 -19.15 -4.31
CA GLU A 2 28.53 -18.51 -3.00
C GLU A 2 27.41 -17.46 -3.04
N ILE A 3 26.51 -17.54 -2.07
CA ILE A 3 25.43 -16.59 -1.86
C ILE A 3 26.05 -15.39 -1.12
N THR A 4 26.39 -14.34 -1.85
CA THR A 4 26.86 -13.07 -1.30
C THR A 4 25.68 -12.33 -0.67
N PHE A 5 25.72 -12.19 0.66
CA PHE A 5 24.79 -11.37 1.43
C PHE A 5 25.06 -9.88 1.20
N ASP A 6 23.99 -9.10 1.12
CA ASP A 6 23.90 -7.67 0.84
C ASP A 6 24.58 -6.82 1.95
N THR A 7 25.87 -6.51 1.76
CA THR A 7 26.70 -5.73 2.69
C THR A 7 26.39 -4.23 2.68
N ASP A 8 25.76 -3.71 1.61
CA ASP A 8 25.48 -2.28 1.46
C ASP A 8 24.18 -1.83 2.13
N MET A 9 23.17 -2.70 2.22
CA MET A 9 21.98 -2.48 3.06
C MET A 9 22.35 -2.44 4.55
N ALA A 10 23.30 -3.29 4.98
CA ALA A 10 23.84 -3.27 6.35
C ALA A 10 24.63 -1.96 6.63
N ALA A 11 25.36 -1.45 5.64
CA ALA A 11 26.07 -0.17 5.74
C ALA A 11 25.12 1.04 5.86
N LYS A 12 23.99 1.04 5.13
CA LYS A 12 22.96 2.09 5.26
C LYS A 12 22.15 1.99 6.56
N ALA A 13 21.87 0.79 7.06
CA ALA A 13 21.26 0.60 8.37
C ALA A 13 22.18 1.05 9.51
N ASN A 14 23.50 0.83 9.38
CA ASN A 14 24.50 1.37 10.30
C ASN A 14 24.52 2.91 10.33
N ASN A 15 24.31 3.57 9.18
CA ASN A 15 24.27 5.04 9.10
C ASN A 15 22.97 5.68 9.62
N ILE A 16 21.91 4.92 9.87
CA ILE A 16 20.69 5.40 10.55
C ILE A 16 20.88 5.30 12.07
N ALA A 17 21.55 4.24 12.55
CA ALA A 17 21.86 4.04 13.95
C ALA A 17 22.90 5.03 14.52
N THR A 18 23.72 5.65 13.67
CA THR A 18 24.70 6.69 14.06
C THR A 18 24.08 8.02 14.47
N SER A 19 22.79 8.26 14.18
CA SER A 19 22.14 9.55 14.47
C SER A 19 21.57 9.71 15.90
N ILE A 20 21.69 8.68 16.76
CA ILE A 20 20.98 8.64 18.06
C ILE A 20 21.90 8.66 19.30
N ASP A 21 23.23 8.53 19.18
CA ASP A 21 24.13 8.62 20.34
C ASP A 21 25.08 9.85 20.23
N ILE A 22 24.62 11.00 20.73
CA ILE A 22 25.37 12.28 20.71
C ILE A 22 26.30 12.42 21.94
N SER A 23 26.42 11.40 22.82
CA SER A 23 27.06 11.59 24.14
C SER A 23 28.41 10.88 24.36
N SER A 24 29.11 10.37 23.35
CA SER A 24 30.43 9.74 23.58
C SER A 24 31.51 10.17 22.58
N THR A 25 32.59 10.77 23.09
CA THR A 25 33.75 11.31 22.37
C THR A 25 34.81 10.27 21.96
N VAL A 26 34.45 8.98 21.84
CA VAL A 26 35.41 7.92 21.45
C VAL A 26 34.83 7.08 20.32
N PRO A 27 35.51 6.95 19.15
CA PRO A 27 35.06 6.10 18.07
C PRO A 27 35.25 4.63 18.47
N ARG A 28 34.17 3.98 18.92
CA ARG A 28 34.15 2.53 19.15
C ARG A 28 33.82 1.81 17.83
N ARG A 29 34.50 0.69 17.57
CA ARG A 29 34.23 -0.25 16.47
C ARG A 29 32.71 -0.51 16.36
N SER A 30 32.13 -0.20 15.21
CA SER A 30 30.68 -0.34 14.97
C SER A 30 30.27 -1.80 15.01
N MET A 31 29.28 -2.13 15.84
CA MET A 31 28.75 -3.48 15.99
C MET A 31 27.88 -3.84 14.77
N SER A 32 28.06 -5.03 14.19
CA SER A 32 27.13 -5.59 13.21
C SER A 32 25.72 -5.78 13.80
N PRO A 33 24.64 -5.86 13.00
CA PRO A 33 23.28 -6.05 13.52
C PRO A 33 23.12 -7.27 14.44
N SER A 34 23.80 -8.37 14.13
CA SER A 34 23.86 -9.58 14.97
C SER A 34 24.61 -9.32 16.27
N GLU A 35 25.75 -8.62 16.23
CA GLU A 35 26.48 -8.20 17.44
C GLU A 35 25.66 -7.21 18.28
N ALA A 36 24.94 -6.28 17.66
CA ALA A 36 24.11 -5.29 18.34
C ALA A 36 22.93 -5.92 19.07
N ILE A 37 22.31 -6.97 18.51
CA ILE A 37 21.32 -7.81 19.19
C ILE A 37 21.99 -8.55 20.35
N MET A 38 23.09 -9.24 20.10
CA MET A 38 23.78 -10.03 21.11
C MET A 38 24.26 -9.15 22.28
N HIS A 39 24.67 -7.92 22.01
CA HIS A 39 25.03 -6.92 23.03
C HIS A 39 23.81 -6.35 23.75
N ALA A 40 22.72 -6.05 23.05
CA ALA A 40 21.47 -5.64 23.70
C ALA A 40 20.91 -6.73 24.62
N ILE A 41 21.02 -8.01 24.22
CA ILE A 41 20.64 -9.19 25.01
C ILE A 41 21.61 -9.43 26.16
N ASN A 42 22.93 -9.35 25.93
CA ASN A 42 23.95 -9.50 26.97
C ASN A 42 23.90 -8.37 28.03
N ASP A 43 23.42 -7.19 27.67
CA ASP A 43 23.18 -6.13 28.66
C ASP A 43 21.93 -6.39 29.51
N ILE A 44 20.90 -7.04 28.94
CA ILE A 44 19.70 -7.52 29.65
C ILE A 44 20.05 -8.71 30.57
N ARG A 45 21.09 -9.49 30.25
CA ARG A 45 21.60 -10.62 31.07
C ARG A 45 22.02 -10.25 32.50
N SER A 46 22.22 -8.97 32.82
CA SER A 46 22.32 -8.53 34.23
C SER A 46 21.04 -8.79 35.05
N THR A 47 19.96 -9.28 34.42
CA THR A 47 18.67 -9.62 35.03
C THR A 47 18.12 -11.03 34.73
N ASN A 48 18.94 -11.98 34.23
CA ASN A 48 18.61 -13.43 34.14
C ASN A 48 17.27 -13.84 33.47
N SER A 49 16.83 -13.17 32.40
CA SER A 49 15.47 -13.39 31.85
C SER A 49 15.35 -13.85 30.39
N LEU A 50 16.44 -14.09 29.65
CA LEU A 50 16.37 -14.60 28.26
C LEU A 50 17.48 -15.63 27.93
N ASP A 51 17.14 -16.71 27.22
CA ASP A 51 18.07 -17.71 26.66
C ASP A 51 18.43 -17.38 25.19
N VAL A 52 19.72 -17.43 24.88
CA VAL A 52 20.33 -16.91 23.65
C VAL A 52 20.28 -17.92 22.50
N ASP A 53 20.29 -19.22 22.82
CA ASP A 53 20.34 -20.27 21.80
C ASP A 53 18.99 -20.51 21.12
N SER A 54 17.88 -20.15 21.79
CA SER A 54 16.53 -20.17 21.23
C SER A 54 16.27 -19.08 20.16
N LEU A 55 17.05 -17.99 20.16
CA LEU A 55 16.95 -16.90 19.15
C LEU A 55 17.86 -17.13 17.94
N ARG A 56 18.90 -17.96 18.09
CA ARG A 56 19.79 -18.35 16.98
C ARG A 56 19.12 -19.28 15.97
N SER A 57 18.01 -19.93 16.33
CA SER A 57 17.29 -20.87 15.46
C SER A 57 16.21 -20.22 14.58
N ILE A 58 15.93 -18.92 14.78
CA ILE A 58 14.96 -18.18 13.95
C ILE A 58 15.75 -17.50 12.82
N ALA A 59 15.62 -18.01 11.59
CA ALA A 59 16.20 -17.41 10.41
C ALA A 59 15.55 -16.03 10.14
N MET A 60 16.14 -14.96 10.69
CA MET A 60 15.66 -13.59 10.55
C MET A 60 16.45 -12.81 9.49
N SER A 61 15.76 -11.98 8.70
CA SER A 61 16.42 -11.07 7.76
C SER A 61 17.21 -9.97 8.48
N ALA A 62 18.22 -9.37 7.83
CA ALA A 62 19.03 -8.28 8.39
C ALA A 62 18.20 -7.08 8.86
N SER A 63 17.12 -6.78 8.15
CA SER A 63 16.10 -5.78 8.52
C SER A 63 15.38 -6.11 9.83
N SER A 64 15.04 -7.39 10.01
CA SER A 64 14.39 -7.86 11.23
C SER A 64 15.29 -7.78 12.45
N MET A 65 16.59 -7.98 12.23
CA MET A 65 17.58 -7.85 13.28
C MET A 65 17.70 -6.41 13.79
N VAL A 66 17.69 -5.42 12.90
CA VAL A 66 17.80 -3.99 13.28
C VAL A 66 16.56 -3.48 14.01
N SER A 67 15.36 -3.88 13.56
CA SER A 67 14.09 -3.51 14.20
C SER A 67 13.98 -4.12 15.61
N ALA A 68 14.32 -5.40 15.76
CA ALA A 68 14.35 -6.08 17.06
C ALA A 68 15.38 -5.46 18.01
N ALA A 69 16.60 -5.17 17.54
CA ALA A 69 17.63 -4.50 18.33
C ALA A 69 17.18 -3.10 18.80
N SER A 70 16.50 -2.34 17.94
CA SER A 70 15.98 -1.01 18.26
C SER A 70 14.85 -1.08 19.30
N ALA A 71 13.93 -2.04 19.18
CA ALA A 71 12.89 -2.29 20.17
C ALA A 71 13.48 -2.71 21.53
N LEU A 72 14.46 -3.60 21.54
CA LEU A 72 15.17 -4.04 22.76
C LEU A 72 15.95 -2.90 23.43
N ARG A 73 16.58 -2.00 22.64
CA ARG A 73 17.24 -0.81 23.17
C ARG A 73 16.26 0.16 23.81
N ARG A 74 15.08 0.40 23.20
CA ARG A 74 14.01 1.23 23.81
C ARG A 74 13.53 0.62 25.13
N ALA A 75 13.27 -0.67 25.13
CA ALA A 75 12.92 -1.47 26.31
C ALA A 75 13.95 -1.41 27.46
N LYS A 76 15.25 -1.50 27.14
CA LYS A 76 16.35 -1.41 28.12
C LYS A 76 16.34 -0.08 28.88
N HIS A 77 15.96 1.02 28.23
CA HIS A 77 15.86 2.33 28.89
C HIS A 77 14.69 2.40 29.87
N ALA A 78 13.54 1.79 29.56
CA ALA A 78 12.42 1.65 30.50
C ALA A 78 12.83 0.83 31.75
N GLY A 79 13.62 -0.24 31.58
CA GLY A 79 14.19 -1.00 32.69
C GLY A 79 15.16 -0.21 33.58
N LYS A 80 15.80 0.86 33.05
CA LYS A 80 16.62 1.80 33.83
C LYS A 80 15.76 2.82 34.59
N VAL A 81 14.66 3.30 34.01
CA VAL A 81 13.67 4.16 34.69
C VAL A 81 13.01 3.40 35.85
N GLY A 82 12.77 2.10 35.69
CA GLY A 82 12.29 1.20 36.74
C GLY A 82 13.27 0.89 37.87
N LYS A 83 14.50 1.46 37.90
CA LYS A 83 15.45 1.25 39.01
C LYS A 83 14.95 1.77 40.37
N GLY A 84 13.89 2.58 40.40
CA GLY A 84 13.18 2.97 41.63
C GLY A 84 12.12 1.96 42.12
N GLY A 85 11.75 0.96 41.30
CA GLY A 85 10.71 -0.03 41.64
C GLY A 85 11.28 -1.31 42.24
N LYS A 86 10.98 -1.58 43.52
CA LYS A 86 11.11 -2.93 44.10
C LYS A 86 9.84 -3.74 43.76
N GLY A 87 9.95 -5.04 43.47
CA GLY A 87 8.79 -5.95 43.36
C GLY A 87 8.19 -6.17 41.96
N ILE A 88 6.85 -6.29 41.90
CA ILE A 88 6.03 -6.85 40.79
C ILE A 88 6.12 -6.02 39.49
N LEU A 89 6.04 -4.69 39.57
CA LEU A 89 6.10 -3.77 38.41
C LEU A 89 7.41 -3.86 37.61
N LYS A 90 8.52 -4.18 38.28
CA LYS A 90 9.82 -4.39 37.62
C LYS A 90 9.80 -5.63 36.71
N ARG A 91 9.13 -6.70 37.15
CA ARG A 91 8.99 -7.93 36.33
C ARG A 91 7.98 -7.74 35.20
N SER A 92 6.85 -7.07 35.47
CA SER A 92 5.85 -6.77 34.44
C SER A 92 6.42 -5.88 33.33
N SER A 93 7.21 -4.85 33.66
CA SER A 93 7.87 -4.01 32.65
C SER A 93 8.88 -4.78 31.80
N GLN A 94 9.70 -5.65 32.39
CA GLN A 94 10.61 -6.54 31.64
C GLN A 94 9.86 -7.50 30.69
N ARG A 95 8.72 -8.04 31.13
CA ARG A 95 7.88 -8.91 30.28
C ARG A 95 7.28 -8.13 29.10
N VAL A 96 6.75 -6.94 29.34
CA VAL A 96 6.23 -6.05 28.28
C VAL A 96 7.32 -5.69 27.26
N CYS A 97 8.54 -5.42 27.71
CA CYS A 97 9.68 -5.21 26.81
C CYS A 97 9.89 -6.39 25.86
N GLY A 98 9.87 -7.61 26.37
CA GLY A 98 10.02 -8.82 25.56
C GLY A 98 8.87 -8.99 24.55
N ILE A 99 7.63 -8.77 25.00
CA ILE A 99 6.42 -8.74 24.17
C ILE A 99 6.59 -7.79 22.97
N LEU A 100 6.96 -6.53 23.21
CA LEU A 100 7.11 -5.52 22.16
C LEU A 100 8.26 -5.84 21.20
N ALA A 101 9.38 -6.37 21.72
CA ALA A 101 10.50 -6.80 20.89
C ALA A 101 10.13 -7.98 19.97
N MET A 102 9.35 -8.94 20.48
CA MET A 102 8.88 -10.07 19.68
C MET A 102 7.87 -9.68 18.61
N ASN A 103 6.98 -8.72 18.89
CA ASN A 103 6.11 -8.15 17.86
C ASN A 103 6.93 -7.51 16.73
N ALA A 104 7.97 -6.75 17.07
CA ALA A 104 8.85 -6.13 16.09
C ALA A 104 9.60 -7.17 15.26
N ALA A 105 10.12 -8.21 15.92
CA ALA A 105 10.80 -9.33 15.29
C ALA A 105 9.86 -10.09 14.32
N THR A 106 8.65 -10.41 14.77
CA THR A 106 7.63 -11.13 13.99
C THR A 106 7.17 -10.30 12.78
N SER A 107 6.82 -9.03 12.99
CA SER A 107 6.44 -8.09 11.92
C SER A 107 7.54 -8.03 10.86
N SER A 108 8.80 -7.93 11.27
CA SER A 108 9.91 -7.85 10.34
C SER A 108 10.19 -9.17 9.63
N ALA A 109 10.03 -10.31 10.30
CA ALA A 109 10.20 -11.64 9.72
C ALA A 109 9.16 -11.91 8.62
N VAL A 110 7.91 -11.46 8.82
CA VAL A 110 6.82 -11.60 7.84
C VAL A 110 7.01 -10.64 6.67
N THR A 111 7.46 -9.42 6.93
CA THR A 111 7.47 -8.34 5.92
C THR A 111 8.76 -8.23 5.13
N GLY A 112 9.89 -8.71 5.66
CA GLY A 112 11.18 -8.76 4.97
C GLY A 112 11.81 -7.40 4.64
N THR A 113 11.16 -6.27 4.94
CA THR A 113 11.62 -4.92 4.55
C THR A 113 12.28 -4.16 5.71
N ALA A 114 13.41 -3.48 5.44
CA ALA A 114 14.09 -2.58 6.38
C ALA A 114 13.20 -1.43 6.88
N ASP A 115 12.23 -1.02 6.08
CA ASP A 115 11.38 0.14 6.32
C ASP A 115 10.07 -0.20 7.05
N GLY A 116 9.84 -1.47 7.42
CA GLY A 116 8.69 -1.90 8.22
C GLY A 116 7.35 -1.32 7.75
N ILE A 117 6.80 -1.84 6.65
CA ILE A 117 5.46 -1.46 6.12
C ILE A 117 4.39 -1.45 7.23
N HIS A 118 4.58 -2.30 8.25
CA HIS A 118 3.68 -2.47 9.38
C HIS A 118 4.23 -1.95 10.72
N GLY A 119 5.26 -1.09 10.72
CA GLY A 119 5.91 -0.65 11.95
C GLY A 119 6.47 -1.80 12.81
N SER A 120 6.92 -1.46 14.02
CA SER A 120 7.36 -2.46 15.00
C SER A 120 6.20 -3.27 15.60
N ASP A 121 4.95 -2.82 15.47
CA ASP A 121 3.78 -3.52 15.96
C ASP A 121 2.63 -3.37 14.95
N PRO A 122 2.16 -4.48 14.35
CA PRO A 122 1.09 -4.44 13.34
C PRO A 122 -0.23 -3.88 13.89
N ARG A 123 -0.45 -3.93 15.21
CA ARG A 123 -1.66 -3.39 15.85
C ARG A 123 -1.73 -1.87 15.76
N VAL A 124 -0.57 -1.19 15.80
CA VAL A 124 -0.50 0.28 15.62
C VAL A 124 -0.96 0.66 14.22
N VAL A 125 -0.51 -0.09 13.20
CA VAL A 125 -0.92 0.10 11.81
C VAL A 125 -2.41 -0.14 11.67
N GLN A 126 -2.92 -1.24 12.24
CA GLN A 126 -4.33 -1.60 12.17
C GLN A 126 -5.22 -0.50 12.77
N ALA A 127 -4.87 0.02 13.95
CA ALA A 127 -5.62 1.07 14.61
C ALA A 127 -5.59 2.38 13.81
N LEU A 128 -4.43 2.77 13.29
CA LEU A 128 -4.30 3.96 12.44
C LEU A 128 -5.11 3.82 11.14
N VAL A 129 -5.00 2.68 10.46
CA VAL A 129 -5.78 2.37 9.25
C VAL A 129 -7.28 2.39 9.54
N LYS A 130 -7.72 1.89 10.71
CA LYS A 130 -9.12 1.96 11.13
C LYS A 130 -9.60 3.41 11.29
N ARG A 131 -8.79 4.28 11.91
CA ARG A 131 -9.11 5.72 12.03
C ARG A 131 -9.20 6.42 10.67
N ILE A 132 -8.21 6.21 9.81
CA ILE A 132 -8.20 6.76 8.45
C ILE A 132 -9.43 6.30 7.66
N ARG A 133 -9.76 5.00 7.75
CA ARG A 133 -10.96 4.44 7.11
C ARG A 133 -12.24 5.12 7.60
N SER A 134 -12.41 5.26 8.91
CA SER A 134 -13.60 5.90 9.49
C SER A 134 -13.76 7.35 9.02
N ILE A 135 -12.65 8.08 8.83
CA ILE A 135 -12.68 9.43 8.24
C ILE A 135 -13.09 9.37 6.77
N PHE A 136 -12.56 8.45 5.98
CA PHE A 136 -12.96 8.35 4.57
C PHE A 136 -14.44 7.97 4.42
N GLU A 137 -14.92 7.03 5.24
CA GLU A 137 -16.31 6.60 5.28
C GLU A 137 -17.25 7.73 5.75
N SER A 138 -16.83 8.59 6.68
CA SER A 138 -17.65 9.74 7.12
C SER A 138 -17.83 10.80 6.04
N HIS A 139 -16.94 10.86 5.05
CA HIS A 139 -17.11 11.66 3.84
C HIS A 139 -17.96 10.95 2.77
N GLY A 140 -18.44 9.74 3.03
CA GLY A 140 -19.24 8.94 2.10
C GLY A 140 -18.41 8.21 1.04
N ALA A 141 -17.10 8.02 1.27
CA ALA A 141 -16.26 7.24 0.37
C ALA A 141 -16.43 5.75 0.60
N VAL A 142 -16.45 4.96 -0.49
CA VAL A 142 -16.54 3.50 -0.42
C VAL A 142 -15.17 2.83 -0.64
N PRO A 143 -14.89 1.68 0.00
CA PRO A 143 -13.67 0.93 -0.27
C PRO A 143 -13.71 0.37 -1.69
N LEU A 144 -12.77 0.80 -2.54
CA LEU A 144 -12.65 0.28 -3.90
C LEU A 144 -11.19 0.23 -4.35
N SER A 145 -10.64 -0.97 -4.44
CA SER A 145 -9.28 -1.17 -4.94
C SER A 145 -9.23 -1.27 -6.47
N SER A 146 -8.18 -0.70 -7.05
CA SER A 146 -7.91 -0.81 -8.49
C SER A 146 -7.21 -2.13 -8.84
N PRO A 147 -7.25 -2.60 -10.09
CA PRO A 147 -6.53 -3.80 -10.51
C PRO A 147 -5.03 -3.70 -10.21
N LEU A 148 -4.48 -4.76 -9.60
CA LEU A 148 -3.08 -4.82 -9.17
C LEU A 148 -2.11 -4.65 -10.35
N LEU A 149 -2.31 -5.40 -11.43
CA LEU A 149 -1.40 -5.40 -12.56
C LEU A 149 -1.93 -4.48 -13.67
N ARG A 150 -1.05 -3.61 -14.17
CA ARG A 150 -1.31 -2.80 -15.36
C ARG A 150 -0.28 -3.07 -16.46
N PRO A 151 -0.66 -3.04 -17.74
CA PRO A 151 0.33 -3.05 -18.82
C PRO A 151 1.33 -1.91 -18.67
N ARG A 152 2.59 -2.16 -19.04
CA ARG A 152 3.62 -1.11 -19.10
C ARG A 152 3.17 0.00 -20.05
N HIS A 153 3.26 1.24 -19.58
CA HIS A 153 2.86 2.41 -20.35
C HIS A 153 4.09 3.10 -20.94
N GLY A 154 4.27 3.00 -22.27
CA GLY A 154 5.38 3.63 -22.99
C GLY A 154 6.76 3.00 -22.72
N ASN A 155 7.81 3.65 -23.24
CA ASN A 155 9.20 3.26 -22.99
C ASN A 155 9.71 3.90 -21.69
N PRO A 156 10.22 3.12 -20.71
CA PRO A 156 10.71 3.67 -19.47
C PRO A 156 11.97 4.51 -19.74
N PRO A 157 12.16 5.63 -19.01
CA PRO A 157 13.45 6.30 -18.98
C PRO A 157 14.51 5.31 -18.48
N LYS A 158 15.63 5.22 -19.20
CA LYS A 158 16.65 4.16 -19.05
C LYS A 158 17.26 4.02 -17.66
N VAL A 159 17.13 5.00 -16.77
CA VAL A 159 17.74 5.00 -15.43
C VAL A 159 16.88 5.79 -14.43
N ALA A 160 15.68 5.32 -14.10
CA ALA A 160 14.91 5.90 -12.98
C ALA A 160 15.00 4.99 -11.75
N VAL A 161 15.89 5.34 -10.82
CA VAL A 161 15.84 4.84 -9.44
C VAL A 161 14.44 5.10 -8.88
N GLY A 162 13.76 4.05 -8.39
CA GLY A 162 12.42 4.13 -7.81
C GLY A 162 11.24 4.13 -8.80
N GLY A 163 11.43 3.65 -10.03
CA GLY A 163 10.32 3.38 -10.97
C GLY A 163 9.43 2.20 -10.57
N PRO A 164 8.35 1.92 -11.33
CA PRO A 164 7.45 0.81 -11.05
C PRO A 164 8.19 -0.52 -11.14
N ALA A 165 7.81 -1.47 -10.29
CA ALA A 165 8.29 -2.84 -10.41
C ALA A 165 7.62 -3.52 -11.62
N GLU A 166 8.44 -4.08 -12.50
CA GLU A 166 8.02 -4.70 -13.76
C GLU A 166 8.13 -6.22 -13.67
N LEU A 167 7.11 -6.91 -14.17
CA LEU A 167 6.99 -8.36 -14.20
C LEU A 167 6.75 -8.79 -15.63
N MET A 168 7.47 -9.82 -16.10
CA MET A 168 7.23 -10.41 -17.41
C MET A 168 6.33 -11.63 -17.25
N ASN A 169 5.20 -11.65 -17.95
CA ASN A 169 4.35 -12.83 -17.98
C ASN A 169 4.96 -13.92 -18.90
N PRO A 170 4.51 -15.18 -18.82
CA PRO A 170 5.03 -16.27 -19.66
C PRO A 170 4.89 -16.06 -21.18
N ARG A 171 4.08 -15.09 -21.62
CA ARG A 171 3.89 -14.72 -23.03
C ARG A 171 4.79 -13.55 -23.46
N GLY A 172 5.72 -13.11 -22.61
CA GLY A 172 6.64 -12.00 -22.88
C GLY A 172 6.04 -10.61 -22.68
N ALA A 173 4.80 -10.50 -22.22
CA ALA A 173 4.17 -9.20 -21.95
C ALA A 173 4.65 -8.66 -20.60
N VAL A 174 5.08 -7.40 -20.59
CA VAL A 174 5.53 -6.71 -19.37
C VAL A 174 4.36 -6.02 -18.69
N LEU A 175 4.11 -6.41 -17.45
CA LEU A 175 3.14 -5.84 -16.53
C LEU A 175 3.87 -5.04 -15.45
N CYS A 176 3.23 -4.01 -14.92
CA CYS A 176 3.74 -3.20 -13.83
C CYS A 176 2.86 -3.41 -12.60
N LEU A 177 3.51 -3.58 -11.45
CA LEU A 177 2.88 -3.41 -10.15
C LEU A 177 2.57 -1.92 -9.90
N PRO A 178 1.61 -1.60 -9.02
CA PRO A 178 1.20 -0.23 -8.77
C PRO A 178 2.28 0.46 -7.94
N GLU A 179 2.88 1.51 -8.48
CA GLU A 179 3.85 2.36 -7.76
C GLU A 179 3.20 3.44 -6.89
N ASP A 180 1.89 3.65 -7.09
CA ASP A 180 0.95 4.42 -6.29
C ASP A 180 -0.48 3.92 -6.56
N LEU A 181 -1.45 4.40 -5.76
CA LEU A 181 -2.85 4.02 -5.89
C LEU A 181 -3.65 4.93 -6.85
N THR A 182 -3.10 6.10 -7.21
CA THR A 182 -3.76 7.10 -8.08
C THR A 182 -3.76 6.68 -9.55
N ALA A 183 -2.63 6.24 -10.11
CA ALA A 183 -2.55 5.91 -11.53
C ALA A 183 -3.41 4.70 -11.94
N PRO A 184 -3.46 3.59 -11.17
CA PRO A 184 -4.38 2.48 -11.44
C PRO A 184 -5.84 2.92 -11.45
N PHE A 185 -6.23 3.81 -10.54
CA PHE A 185 -7.60 4.32 -10.47
C PHE A 185 -7.94 5.28 -11.59
N ALA A 186 -7.05 6.23 -11.89
CA ALA A 186 -7.25 7.12 -13.03
C ALA A 186 -7.42 6.33 -14.35
N ARG A 187 -6.73 5.19 -14.47
CA ARG A 187 -6.93 4.25 -15.58
C ARG A 187 -8.29 3.55 -15.54
N ALA A 188 -8.73 3.11 -14.36
CA ALA A 188 -10.05 2.50 -14.20
C ALA A 188 -11.16 3.49 -14.56
N VAL A 189 -11.10 4.73 -14.07
CA VAL A 189 -12.03 5.83 -14.41
C VAL A 189 -11.98 6.13 -15.91
N GLY A 190 -10.78 6.30 -16.47
CA GLY A 190 -10.62 6.63 -17.90
C GLY A 190 -11.22 5.57 -18.83
N ARG A 191 -11.14 4.30 -18.43
CA ARG A 191 -11.71 3.16 -19.18
C ARG A 191 -13.17 2.85 -18.86
N GLY A 192 -13.63 3.20 -17.66
CA GLY A 192 -14.97 2.93 -17.18
C GLY A 192 -16.06 3.78 -17.85
N GLY A 193 -15.70 4.90 -18.50
CA GLY A 193 -16.73 5.73 -19.13
C GLY A 193 -17.60 6.43 -18.10
N SER A 194 -18.87 6.67 -18.46
CA SER A 194 -19.89 7.19 -17.55
C SER A 194 -20.13 6.31 -16.32
N ALA A 195 -19.85 5.00 -16.39
CA ALA A 195 -20.03 4.11 -15.24
C ALA A 195 -19.04 4.41 -14.08
N ALA A 196 -17.99 5.18 -14.35
CA ALA A 196 -16.98 5.56 -13.36
C ALA A 196 -16.81 7.09 -13.25
N SER A 197 -17.76 7.88 -13.79
CA SER A 197 -17.67 9.35 -13.78
C SER A 197 -18.12 10.00 -12.46
N ASN A 198 -18.90 9.28 -11.64
CA ASN A 198 -19.40 9.74 -10.34
C ASN A 198 -19.12 8.70 -9.26
N LEU A 199 -18.00 8.87 -8.56
CA LEU A 199 -17.52 7.96 -7.54
C LEU A 199 -16.66 8.69 -6.51
N LYS A 200 -16.97 8.46 -5.24
CA LYS A 200 -16.09 8.79 -4.11
C LYS A 200 -15.57 7.49 -3.52
N ARG A 201 -14.25 7.28 -3.56
CA ARG A 201 -13.65 6.02 -3.09
C ARG A 201 -12.47 6.24 -2.17
N TYR A 202 -12.11 5.20 -1.45
CA TYR A 202 -10.79 5.07 -0.86
C TYR A 202 -10.17 3.69 -1.14
N ASP A 203 -8.85 3.63 -1.08
CA ASP A 203 -8.07 2.41 -1.22
C ASP A 203 -6.89 2.47 -0.26
N ILE A 204 -6.70 1.43 0.56
CA ILE A 204 -5.59 1.31 1.50
C ILE A 204 -4.83 0.04 1.12
N GLY A 205 -3.71 0.22 0.43
CA GLY A 205 -3.06 -0.87 -0.31
C GLY A 205 -1.54 -0.73 -0.37
N LYS A 206 -0.89 -1.85 -0.70
CA LYS A 206 0.56 -1.88 -0.92
C LYS A 206 0.89 -1.30 -2.29
N VAL A 207 1.93 -0.49 -2.33
CA VAL A 207 2.53 0.03 -3.56
C VAL A 207 3.98 -0.45 -3.67
N PHE A 208 4.44 -0.64 -4.90
CA PHE A 208 5.65 -1.40 -5.21
C PHE A 208 6.61 -0.57 -6.05
N HIS A 209 7.86 -0.53 -5.60
CA HIS A 209 8.93 0.20 -6.25
C HIS A 209 10.06 -0.75 -6.62
N LYS A 210 10.70 -0.49 -7.75
CA LYS A 210 11.85 -1.27 -8.20
C LYS A 210 12.97 -1.24 -7.14
N SER A 211 13.46 -2.42 -6.77
CA SER A 211 14.65 -2.53 -5.91
C SER A 211 15.90 -2.05 -6.66
N LEU A 212 16.79 -1.35 -5.94
CA LEU A 212 18.07 -0.87 -6.48
C LEU A 212 18.99 -2.02 -6.90
N ALA A 213 18.98 -3.13 -6.15
CA ALA A 213 19.80 -4.31 -6.40
C ALA A 213 19.19 -5.28 -7.45
N GLY A 214 17.97 -4.98 -7.94
CA GLY A 214 17.14 -5.98 -8.62
C GLY A 214 16.47 -6.94 -7.64
N GLY A 215 15.63 -7.86 -8.14
CA GLY A 215 14.92 -8.85 -7.32
C GLY A 215 13.59 -8.37 -6.71
N HIS A 216 13.31 -8.77 -5.47
CA HIS A 216 12.02 -8.49 -4.79
C HIS A 216 11.73 -6.98 -4.75
N PRO A 217 10.54 -6.52 -5.16
CA PRO A 217 10.18 -5.11 -5.10
C PRO A 217 10.21 -4.56 -3.68
N ARG A 218 10.55 -3.28 -3.54
CA ARG A 218 10.31 -2.56 -2.29
C ARG A 218 8.81 -2.29 -2.16
N GLU A 219 8.27 -2.57 -1.00
CA GLU A 219 6.86 -2.39 -0.70
C GLU A 219 6.66 -1.24 0.29
N SER A 220 5.57 -0.49 0.14
CA SER A 220 5.13 0.52 1.11
C SER A 220 3.60 0.55 1.19
N LEU A 221 3.04 0.90 2.34
CA LEU A 221 1.60 1.04 2.53
C LEU A 221 1.15 2.47 2.25
N GLU A 222 0.18 2.63 1.37
CA GLU A 222 -0.43 3.90 0.99
C GLU A 222 -1.94 3.86 1.27
N ALA A 223 -2.51 4.99 1.68
CA ALA A 223 -3.94 5.19 1.77
C ALA A 223 -4.32 6.32 0.81
N SER A 224 -5.27 6.07 -0.08
CA SER A 224 -5.76 7.06 -1.06
C SER A 224 -7.24 7.33 -0.86
N PHE A 225 -7.62 8.58 -1.02
CA PHE A 225 -9.00 9.06 -1.06
C PHE A 225 -9.18 9.83 -2.36
N ASP A 226 -10.18 9.45 -3.16
CA ASP A 226 -10.38 9.97 -4.51
C ASP A 226 -11.84 10.37 -4.73
N LEU A 227 -12.02 11.53 -5.36
CA LEU A 227 -13.28 12.09 -5.84
C LEU A 227 -13.23 12.12 -7.37
N ALA A 228 -14.13 11.41 -8.02
CA ALA A 228 -14.39 11.53 -9.45
C ALA A 228 -15.84 11.98 -9.63
N ILE A 229 -16.06 13.18 -10.18
CA ILE A 229 -17.41 13.73 -10.39
C ILE A 229 -17.53 14.25 -11.80
N GLU A 230 -18.60 13.87 -12.48
CA GLU A 230 -18.98 14.41 -13.77
C GLU A 230 -19.38 15.88 -13.61
N ASP A 231 -18.67 16.77 -14.30
CA ASP A 231 -18.82 18.20 -14.08
C ASP A 231 -20.15 18.71 -14.69
N HIS A 232 -21.16 18.89 -13.83
CA HIS A 232 -22.43 19.55 -14.13
C HIS A 232 -22.45 21.02 -13.69
N GLY A 233 -21.28 21.67 -13.59
CA GLY A 233 -21.16 23.04 -13.06
C GLY A 233 -20.70 23.10 -11.60
N ALA A 234 -20.24 21.97 -11.04
CA ALA A 234 -19.65 21.93 -9.71
C ALA A 234 -18.28 22.62 -9.76
N ALA A 235 -18.10 23.65 -8.94
CA ALA A 235 -16.86 24.40 -8.96
C ALA A 235 -15.72 23.54 -8.38
N GLY A 236 -14.71 23.22 -9.20
CA GLY A 236 -13.64 22.26 -8.83
C GLY A 236 -12.89 22.56 -7.53
N HIS A 237 -12.91 23.82 -7.06
CA HIS A 237 -12.36 24.21 -5.77
C HIS A 237 -13.06 23.56 -4.56
N LEU A 238 -14.33 23.13 -4.70
CA LEU A 238 -15.06 22.43 -3.65
C LEU A 238 -14.47 21.03 -3.39
N LEU A 239 -14.13 20.29 -4.46
CA LEU A 239 -13.49 18.98 -4.38
C LEU A 239 -12.06 19.09 -3.84
N GLU A 240 -11.36 20.14 -4.27
CA GLU A 240 -10.03 20.49 -3.76
C GLU A 240 -10.09 20.81 -2.25
N ALA A 241 -11.07 21.59 -1.80
CA ALA A 241 -11.25 21.91 -0.37
C ALA A 241 -11.62 20.67 0.46
N GLU A 242 -12.52 19.82 -0.02
CA GLU A 242 -12.86 18.54 0.64
C GLU A 242 -11.62 17.66 0.82
N SER A 243 -10.77 17.55 -0.20
CA SER A 243 -9.52 16.78 -0.11
C SER A 243 -8.53 17.32 0.94
N ILE A 244 -8.55 18.63 1.20
CA ILE A 244 -7.76 19.28 2.25
C ILE A 244 -8.41 19.08 3.64
N LEU A 245 -9.75 19.06 3.72
CA LEU A 245 -10.47 18.75 4.96
C LEU A 245 -10.19 17.32 5.43
N VAL A 246 -10.21 16.35 4.51
CA VAL A 246 -9.81 14.96 4.80
C VAL A 246 -8.39 14.91 5.36
N VAL A 247 -7.45 15.67 4.79
CA VAL A 247 -6.08 15.79 5.34
C VAL A 247 -6.10 16.32 6.75
N SER A 248 -6.82 17.41 7.01
CA SER A 248 -6.87 18.03 8.35
C SER A 248 -7.41 17.05 9.39
N GLN A 249 -8.48 16.32 9.08
CA GLN A 249 -9.06 15.32 9.97
C GLN A 249 -8.14 14.12 10.19
N VAL A 250 -7.47 13.61 9.15
CA VAL A 250 -6.48 12.54 9.30
C VAL A 250 -5.33 13.00 10.19
N MET A 251 -4.82 14.21 9.98
CA MET A 251 -3.76 14.78 10.81
C MET A 251 -4.19 14.90 12.28
N ALA A 252 -5.39 15.43 12.53
CA ALA A 252 -5.95 15.52 13.89
C ALA A 252 -6.11 14.14 14.56
N SER A 253 -6.49 13.09 13.79
CA SER A 253 -6.66 11.73 14.33
C SER A 253 -5.35 11.03 14.72
N VAL A 254 -4.22 11.50 14.19
CA VAL A 254 -2.87 11.02 14.51
C VAL A 254 -2.28 11.78 15.71
N SER A 255 -2.68 13.03 15.90
CA SER A 255 -2.37 13.90 17.05
C SER A 255 -3.09 13.49 18.34
N SER A 256 -2.97 12.25 18.80
CA SER A 256 -3.57 11.83 20.09
C SER A 256 -2.71 12.16 21.31
N SER A 257 -1.69 13.02 21.15
CA SER A 257 -0.84 13.49 22.23
C SER A 257 -1.48 14.70 22.91
N GLN A 258 -1.59 14.69 24.24
CA GLN A 258 -1.91 15.88 25.03
C GLN A 258 -0.78 16.92 25.01
N ALA A 259 0.34 16.64 24.32
CA ALA A 259 1.45 17.57 24.21
C ALA A 259 1.03 18.78 23.37
N THR A 260 1.09 19.96 23.98
CA THR A 260 0.89 21.24 23.33
C THR A 260 2.21 21.98 23.16
N PHE A 261 2.32 22.74 22.07
CA PHE A 261 3.40 23.71 21.86
C PHE A 261 2.91 25.11 22.15
N LYS A 262 3.69 25.86 22.94
CA LYS A 262 3.45 27.29 23.17
C LYS A 262 4.02 28.11 22.02
N LEU A 263 3.16 28.87 21.36
CA LEU A 263 3.56 29.89 20.38
C LEU A 263 3.99 31.19 21.07
N VAL A 264 4.54 32.12 20.27
CA VAL A 264 4.92 33.49 20.71
C VAL A 264 3.75 34.27 21.33
N ASN A 265 2.51 33.96 20.92
CA ASN A 265 1.29 34.61 21.41
C ASN A 265 0.65 33.88 22.63
N ASP A 266 1.41 33.03 23.33
CA ASP A 266 0.93 32.17 24.44
C ASP A 266 -0.22 31.21 24.06
N ARG A 267 -0.51 31.06 22.75
CA ARG A 267 -1.42 30.04 22.24
C ARG A 267 -0.77 28.67 22.30
N GLU A 268 -1.49 27.70 22.86
CA GLU A 268 -1.10 26.30 22.90
C GLU A 268 -1.71 25.55 21.70
N ILE A 269 -0.86 24.87 20.93
CA ILE A 269 -1.29 24.12 19.73
C ILE A 269 -0.95 22.64 19.90
N PRO A 270 -1.83 21.71 19.50
CA PRO A 270 -1.56 20.28 19.53
C PRO A 270 -0.34 19.87 18.70
N SER A 271 0.45 18.95 19.25
CA SER A 271 1.49 18.20 18.54
C SER A 271 0.90 17.01 17.74
N PRO A 272 1.49 16.62 16.60
CA PRO A 272 2.63 17.24 15.92
C PRO A 272 2.21 18.40 15.02
N LEU A 273 3.12 19.34 14.83
CA LEU A 273 2.91 20.49 13.95
C LEU A 273 2.98 20.04 12.48
N TRP A 274 2.15 20.64 11.63
CA TRP A 274 2.19 20.35 10.20
C TRP A 274 1.81 21.56 9.36
N TYR A 275 2.29 21.61 8.13
CA TYR A 275 2.01 22.68 7.17
C TYR A 275 1.72 22.09 5.80
N ILE A 276 1.05 22.90 4.96
CA ILE A 276 0.75 22.56 3.57
C ILE A 276 1.61 23.42 2.67
N ARG A 277 2.25 22.82 1.67
CA ARG A 277 2.84 23.52 0.53
C ARG A 277 1.97 23.26 -0.69
N LEU A 278 1.49 24.30 -1.36
CA LEU A 278 0.56 24.16 -2.46
C LEU A 278 0.92 25.03 -3.66
N THR A 279 0.40 24.65 -4.82
CA THR A 279 0.59 25.36 -6.09
C THR A 279 -0.64 25.27 -6.96
N HIS A 280 -0.69 26.15 -7.97
CA HIS A 280 -1.61 26.03 -9.09
C HIS A 280 -0.81 25.78 -10.37
N VAL A 281 -0.81 24.55 -10.87
CA VAL A 281 0.10 24.11 -11.95
C VAL A 281 -0.10 24.94 -13.22
N ARG A 282 -1.36 25.12 -13.64
CA ARG A 282 -1.71 25.95 -14.81
C ARG A 282 -1.37 27.44 -14.64
N LEU A 283 -1.31 27.96 -13.42
CA LEU A 283 -0.93 29.35 -13.16
C LEU A 283 0.55 29.53 -13.44
N ALA A 284 1.37 28.64 -12.86
CA ALA A 284 2.81 28.65 -13.05
C ALA A 284 3.21 28.41 -14.51
N GLU A 285 2.55 27.48 -15.23
CA GLU A 285 2.77 27.32 -16.69
C GLU A 285 2.40 28.60 -17.46
N SER A 286 1.25 29.22 -17.14
CA SER A 286 0.83 30.46 -17.79
C SER A 286 1.82 31.61 -17.53
N ILE A 287 2.40 31.70 -16.34
CA ILE A 287 3.45 32.68 -16.02
C ILE A 287 4.72 32.41 -16.83
N LEU A 288 5.16 31.15 -16.96
CA LEU A 288 6.31 30.82 -17.81
C LEU A 288 6.07 31.19 -19.29
N GLU A 289 4.85 30.97 -19.79
CA GLU A 289 4.47 31.38 -21.13
C GLU A 289 4.41 32.91 -21.29
N LEU A 290 3.89 33.63 -20.30
CA LEU A 290 3.95 35.10 -20.25
C LEU A 290 5.39 35.59 -20.19
N CYS A 291 6.29 34.89 -19.52
CA CYS A 291 7.73 35.16 -19.54
C CYS A 291 8.41 34.71 -20.85
N SER A 292 7.66 34.22 -21.84
CA SER A 292 8.17 33.73 -23.12
C SER A 292 9.22 32.63 -22.97
N VAL A 293 9.09 31.77 -21.96
CA VAL A 293 10.00 30.63 -21.75
C VAL A 293 9.69 29.54 -22.78
N PRO A 294 10.69 29.10 -23.58
CA PRO A 294 10.54 28.03 -24.57
C PRO A 294 9.89 26.75 -24.01
N SER A 295 9.20 26.01 -24.89
CA SER A 295 8.55 24.73 -24.53
C SER A 295 9.49 23.56 -24.24
N LYS A 296 10.80 23.81 -24.20
CA LYS A 296 11.81 22.83 -23.83
C LYS A 296 11.63 22.45 -22.35
N GLU A 297 11.23 21.21 -22.10
CA GLU A 297 10.93 20.67 -20.76
C GLU A 297 12.08 20.84 -19.75
N SER A 298 13.34 20.68 -20.18
CA SER A 298 14.50 20.89 -19.30
C SER A 298 14.63 22.33 -18.83
N LEU A 299 14.35 23.30 -19.72
CA LEU A 299 14.42 24.73 -19.43
C LEU A 299 13.29 25.17 -18.51
N ARG A 300 12.06 24.70 -18.78
CA ARG A 300 10.92 24.97 -17.89
C ARG A 300 11.15 24.42 -16.49
N ARG A 301 11.74 23.22 -16.37
CA ARG A 301 12.11 22.65 -15.07
C ARG A 301 13.07 23.53 -14.29
N LEU A 302 14.11 24.08 -14.95
CA LEU A 302 15.06 25.00 -14.32
C LEU A 302 14.38 26.32 -13.87
N CYS A 303 13.46 26.86 -14.68
CA CYS A 303 12.69 28.05 -14.30
C CYS A 303 11.75 27.78 -13.11
N LEU A 304 11.13 26.60 -13.05
CA LEU A 304 10.31 26.18 -11.90
C LEU A 304 11.16 25.96 -10.65
N GLN A 305 12.40 25.48 -10.79
CA GLN A 305 13.36 25.40 -9.69
C GLN A 305 13.74 26.79 -9.18
N LEU A 306 13.91 27.78 -10.07
CA LEU A 306 14.07 29.18 -9.69
C LEU A 306 12.85 29.66 -8.87
N PHE A 307 11.62 29.43 -9.34
CA PHE A 307 10.42 29.81 -8.58
C PHE A 307 10.35 29.13 -7.21
N THR A 308 10.60 27.83 -7.14
CA THR A 308 10.68 27.07 -5.88
C THR A 308 11.68 27.71 -4.91
N LYS A 309 12.88 28.04 -5.41
CA LYS A 309 14.02 28.52 -4.63
C LYS A 309 13.87 29.96 -4.14
N PHE A 310 13.19 30.82 -4.91
CA PHE A 310 13.19 32.26 -4.64
C PHE A 310 11.81 32.84 -4.34
N SER A 311 10.72 32.27 -4.87
CA SER A 311 9.36 32.78 -4.62
C SER A 311 8.71 32.19 -3.38
N THR A 312 9.06 30.96 -2.99
CA THR A 312 8.46 30.31 -1.82
C THR A 312 9.03 30.91 -0.53
N PRO A 313 8.20 31.29 0.45
CA PRO A 313 8.69 31.59 1.80
C PRO A 313 9.42 30.38 2.40
N SER A 314 10.48 30.61 3.19
CA SER A 314 11.12 29.51 3.92
C SER A 314 10.16 28.98 4.99
N ALA A 315 9.96 27.65 5.00
CA ALA A 315 9.17 26.98 6.02
C ALA A 315 9.80 27.15 7.41
N GLN A 316 11.14 27.17 7.47
CA GLN A 316 11.89 27.35 8.70
C GLN A 316 11.73 28.78 9.24
N ASP A 317 11.86 29.81 8.38
CA ASP A 317 11.64 31.21 8.78
C ASP A 317 10.19 31.44 9.24
N SER A 318 9.23 30.87 8.52
CA SER A 318 7.80 30.95 8.86
C SER A 318 7.52 30.31 10.22
N MET A 319 8.10 29.15 10.51
CA MET A 319 7.99 28.50 11.81
C MET A 319 8.69 29.29 12.92
N PHE A 320 9.89 29.84 12.67
CA PHE A 320 10.63 30.62 13.66
C PHE A 320 9.88 31.87 14.13
N ASN A 321 9.29 32.61 13.17
CA ASN A 321 8.47 33.79 13.46
C ASN A 321 7.27 33.44 14.35
N LEU A 322 6.77 32.20 14.28
CA LEU A 322 5.60 31.74 15.02
C LEU A 322 5.96 31.19 16.41
N VAL A 323 7.14 30.57 16.58
CA VAL A 323 7.51 29.80 17.78
C VAL A 323 8.45 30.54 18.74
N ARG A 324 9.41 31.38 18.28
CA ARG A 324 10.37 32.04 19.19
C ARG A 324 10.14 33.54 19.31
N ARG A 325 10.08 34.05 20.56
CA ARG A 325 10.19 35.50 20.85
C ARG A 325 11.46 36.03 20.18
N GLN A 326 11.33 37.08 19.37
CA GLN A 326 12.46 37.87 18.90
C GLN A 326 13.27 38.40 20.10
N ARG A 327 14.25 37.63 20.58
CA ARG A 327 15.33 38.09 21.47
C ARG A 327 16.71 38.10 20.80
N TYR A 328 16.76 37.77 19.51
CA TYR A 328 17.87 38.10 18.65
C TYR A 328 17.39 39.05 17.55
N ARG A 329 17.18 40.31 17.92
CA ARG A 329 17.61 41.40 17.04
C ARG A 329 19.13 41.33 17.02
N SER A 330 19.69 40.43 16.20
CA SER A 330 21.02 40.68 15.69
C SER A 330 20.91 42.05 15.04
N ARG A 331 21.60 43.04 15.61
CA ARG A 331 21.93 44.26 14.89
C ARG A 331 22.62 43.77 13.63
N SER A 332 21.90 43.71 12.51
CA SER A 332 22.51 43.61 11.20
C SER A 332 23.23 44.93 10.97
N ALA A 333 24.38 45.08 11.63
CA ALA A 333 25.45 45.86 11.07
C ALA A 333 25.65 45.29 9.67
N GLY A 334 25.40 46.09 8.64
CA GLY A 334 25.56 45.65 7.26
C GLY A 334 26.94 45.05 7.11
N SER A 335 27.02 43.74 6.87
CA SER A 335 28.20 43.18 6.26
C SER A 335 28.21 43.71 4.84
N ILE A 336 29.13 44.63 4.58
CA ILE A 336 29.41 45.12 3.23
C ILE A 336 29.94 43.90 2.46
N GLY A 337 29.10 43.25 1.66
CA GLY A 337 29.52 42.17 0.77
C GLY A 337 28.61 40.94 0.64
N GLU A 338 27.51 40.78 1.39
CA GLU A 338 26.59 39.66 1.13
C GLU A 338 25.60 39.99 -0.01
N PRO A 339 25.51 39.15 -1.06
CA PRO A 339 24.61 39.38 -2.19
C PRO A 339 23.15 39.32 -1.74
N THR A 340 22.36 40.30 -2.17
CA THR A 340 20.93 40.36 -1.88
C THR A 340 20.18 39.18 -2.53
N LYS A 341 18.96 38.88 -2.09
CA LYS A 341 18.13 37.86 -2.76
C LYS A 341 17.87 38.21 -4.23
N ALA A 342 17.81 39.50 -4.57
CA ALA A 342 17.68 39.97 -5.94
C ALA A 342 18.93 39.65 -6.77
N ASP A 343 20.13 39.91 -6.23
CA ASP A 343 21.41 39.57 -6.89
C ASP A 343 21.50 38.06 -7.16
N LYS A 344 21.08 37.23 -6.20
CA LYS A 344 21.04 35.76 -6.35
C LYS A 344 20.06 35.29 -7.44
N VAL A 345 18.93 35.97 -7.61
CA VAL A 345 18.00 35.70 -8.71
C VAL A 345 18.66 36.07 -10.04
N ASP A 346 19.31 37.24 -10.10
CA ASP A 346 19.97 37.71 -11.31
C ASP A 346 21.11 36.79 -11.75
N ASP A 347 21.93 36.32 -10.81
CA ASP A 347 22.99 35.34 -11.04
C ASP A 347 22.44 34.02 -11.59
N TYR A 348 21.35 33.51 -11.00
CA TYR A 348 20.73 32.27 -11.46
C TYR A 348 20.16 32.44 -12.88
N VAL A 349 19.46 33.56 -13.16
CA VAL A 349 18.93 33.84 -14.51
C VAL A 349 20.08 33.99 -15.51
N ASN A 350 21.20 34.60 -15.14
CA ASN A 350 22.38 34.70 -16.00
C ASN A 350 22.98 33.32 -16.32
N SER A 351 23.09 32.42 -15.33
CA SER A 351 23.47 31.03 -15.58
C SER A 351 22.49 30.32 -16.52
N LEU A 352 21.17 30.54 -16.40
CA LEU A 352 20.20 29.97 -17.35
C LEU A 352 20.39 30.48 -18.79
N ILE A 353 20.74 31.75 -18.96
CA ILE A 353 21.00 32.36 -20.28
C ILE A 353 22.28 31.79 -20.89
N ASN A 354 23.35 31.72 -20.11
CA ASN A 354 24.68 31.34 -20.61
C ASN A 354 24.84 29.83 -20.76
N ASP A 355 24.38 29.04 -19.79
CA ASP A 355 24.66 27.60 -19.69
C ASP A 355 23.54 26.73 -20.29
N HIS A 356 22.31 27.28 -20.38
CA HIS A 356 21.11 26.52 -20.75
C HIS A 356 20.32 27.12 -21.90
N GLU A 357 20.86 28.14 -22.58
CA GLU A 357 20.29 28.78 -23.77
C GLU A 357 18.91 29.43 -23.54
N LEU A 358 18.65 29.95 -22.34
CA LEU A 358 17.44 30.75 -22.10
C LEU A 358 17.51 32.05 -22.92
N PRO A 359 16.49 32.40 -23.73
CA PRO A 359 16.50 33.66 -24.46
C PRO A 359 16.61 34.86 -23.51
N ARG A 360 17.45 35.84 -23.86
CA ARG A 360 17.68 37.04 -23.03
C ARG A 360 16.37 37.80 -22.75
N SER A 361 15.46 37.84 -23.72
CA SER A 361 14.12 38.40 -23.55
C SER A 361 13.31 37.66 -22.47
N SER A 362 13.37 36.33 -22.44
CA SER A 362 12.72 35.52 -21.42
C SER A 362 13.33 35.76 -20.04
N GLY A 363 14.65 35.82 -19.95
CA GLY A 363 15.36 36.14 -18.71
C GLY A 363 14.99 37.53 -18.16
N HIS A 364 14.89 38.55 -19.02
CA HIS A 364 14.43 39.88 -18.61
C HIS A 364 13.00 39.87 -18.04
N ARG A 365 12.08 39.12 -18.67
CA ARG A 365 10.69 39.01 -18.19
C ARG A 365 10.60 38.25 -16.86
N ILE A 366 11.40 37.20 -16.67
CA ILE A 366 11.48 36.49 -15.38
C ILE A 366 11.95 37.44 -14.27
N ARG A 367 12.94 38.29 -14.53
CA ARG A 367 13.40 39.31 -13.56
C ARG A 367 12.28 40.27 -13.19
N VAL A 368 11.58 40.81 -14.19
CA VAL A 368 10.45 41.71 -13.96
C VAL A 368 9.38 41.02 -13.11
N PHE A 369 9.06 39.76 -13.37
CA PHE A 369 8.10 39.03 -12.57
C PHE A 369 8.59 38.81 -11.12
N MET A 370 9.84 38.36 -10.94
CA MET A 370 10.38 37.99 -9.62
C MET A 370 10.66 39.19 -8.72
N LEU A 371 11.20 40.28 -9.28
CA LEU A 371 11.62 41.46 -8.52
C LEU A 371 10.44 42.37 -8.13
N ASN A 372 9.26 42.18 -8.72
CA ASN A 372 8.03 42.87 -8.33
C ASN A 372 7.29 42.13 -7.19
N GLY A 373 7.99 41.86 -6.10
CA GLY A 373 7.41 41.30 -4.87
C GLY A 373 7.29 39.76 -4.82
N CYS A 374 7.63 39.04 -5.89
CA CYS A 374 7.58 37.57 -5.92
C CYS A 374 8.87 36.90 -5.40
N CYS A 375 9.72 37.60 -4.63
CA CYS A 375 11.02 37.08 -4.14
C CYS A 375 11.35 37.53 -2.71
N PRO A 376 10.83 36.86 -1.66
CA PRO A 376 9.81 35.81 -1.69
C PRO A 376 8.39 36.40 -1.70
N LEU A 377 7.40 35.56 -2.00
CA LEU A 377 6.00 35.90 -1.82
C LEU A 377 5.66 36.11 -0.32
N PRO A 378 4.61 36.89 -0.01
CA PRO A 378 4.06 36.98 1.34
C PRO A 378 3.67 35.62 1.92
N ALA A 379 3.73 35.48 3.25
CA ALA A 379 3.32 34.26 3.95
C ALA A 379 1.79 34.09 4.00
N ASN A 380 1.04 35.19 4.00
CA ASN A 380 -0.41 35.16 3.88
C ASN A 380 -0.81 34.82 2.44
N PHE A 381 -1.73 33.88 2.32
CA PHE A 381 -2.17 33.34 1.05
C PHE A 381 -2.85 34.38 0.15
N ASP A 382 -3.71 35.23 0.72
CA ASP A 382 -4.44 36.25 -0.04
C ASP A 382 -3.47 37.33 -0.55
N ASP A 383 -2.54 37.78 0.30
CA ASP A 383 -1.51 38.75 -0.06
C ASP A 383 -0.54 38.21 -1.14
N ALA A 384 -0.26 36.90 -1.11
CA ALA A 384 0.53 36.25 -2.15
C ALA A 384 -0.19 36.24 -3.51
N ILE A 385 -1.50 35.99 -3.53
CA ILE A 385 -2.31 36.07 -4.77
C ILE A 385 -2.29 37.50 -5.33
N ASP A 386 -2.44 38.50 -4.47
CA ASP A 386 -2.42 39.92 -4.87
C ASP A 386 -1.05 40.36 -5.38
N THR A 387 0.02 39.89 -4.75
CA THR A 387 1.40 40.12 -5.20
C THR A 387 1.65 39.54 -6.59
N ILE A 388 1.18 38.30 -6.84
CA ILE A 388 1.28 37.68 -8.17
C ILE A 388 0.47 38.46 -9.20
N GLN A 389 -0.75 38.91 -8.85
CA GLN A 389 -1.58 39.73 -9.73
C GLN A 389 -0.89 41.05 -10.10
N SER A 390 -0.21 41.69 -9.14
CA SER A 390 0.58 42.90 -9.37
C SER A 390 1.77 42.64 -10.30
N ALA A 391 2.57 41.60 -10.04
CA ALA A 391 3.71 41.22 -10.87
C ALA A 391 3.30 40.88 -12.32
N VAL A 392 2.15 40.22 -12.52
CA VAL A 392 1.59 39.93 -13.84
C VAL A 392 1.13 41.21 -14.54
N SER A 393 0.59 42.17 -13.80
CA SER A 393 0.20 43.48 -14.35
C SER A 393 1.41 44.27 -14.86
N GLN A 394 2.56 44.16 -14.20
CA GLN A 394 3.83 44.73 -14.68
C GLN A 394 4.28 44.08 -16.01
N LEU A 395 4.15 42.75 -16.13
CA LEU A 395 4.40 42.08 -17.41
C LEU A 395 3.46 42.58 -18.51
N ARG A 396 2.19 42.85 -18.19
CA ARG A 396 1.20 43.37 -19.15
C ARG A 396 1.57 44.77 -19.64
N MET A 397 2.07 45.63 -18.75
CA MET A 397 2.55 46.96 -19.12
C MET A 397 3.80 46.92 -20.02
N LEU A 398 4.67 45.92 -19.84
CA LEU A 398 5.80 45.71 -20.75
C LEU A 398 5.33 45.36 -22.17
N ASP A 399 4.29 44.54 -22.30
CA ASP A 399 3.73 44.19 -23.60
C ASP A 399 2.96 45.36 -24.23
N ALA A 400 2.31 46.22 -23.44
CA ALA A 400 1.63 47.42 -23.95
C ALA A 400 2.61 48.45 -24.55
N LYS A 401 3.87 48.44 -24.11
CA LYS A 401 4.96 49.27 -24.67
C LYS A 401 5.60 48.65 -25.93
N SER A 402 5.27 47.40 -26.26
CA SER A 402 5.77 46.69 -27.43
C SER A 402 4.80 46.83 -28.61
N THR A 403 5.29 47.30 -29.77
CA THR A 403 4.50 47.58 -30.97
C THR A 403 3.87 46.33 -31.62
N GLN A 404 4.17 45.12 -31.14
CA GLN A 404 3.58 43.85 -31.59
C GLN A 404 3.11 43.01 -30.40
N ALA A 405 1.87 43.19 -29.97
CA ALA A 405 1.24 42.32 -28.97
C ALA A 405 0.83 40.99 -29.60
N ASP A 406 1.45 39.88 -29.19
CA ASP A 406 1.08 38.52 -29.61
C ASP A 406 -0.32 38.16 -29.08
N PRO A 407 -1.33 37.88 -29.94
CA PRO A 407 -2.68 37.53 -29.51
C PRO A 407 -2.73 36.29 -28.62
N ARG A 408 -1.76 35.37 -28.74
CA ARG A 408 -1.67 34.19 -27.84
C ARG A 408 -1.35 34.60 -26.41
N ARG A 409 -0.57 35.67 -26.22
CA ARG A 409 -0.17 36.18 -24.92
C ARG A 409 -1.31 36.89 -24.20
N LEU A 410 -2.18 37.60 -24.93
CA LEU A 410 -3.37 38.24 -24.36
C LEU A 410 -4.29 37.21 -23.69
N LYS A 411 -4.53 36.07 -24.35
CA LYS A 411 -5.30 34.95 -23.79
C LYS A 411 -4.68 34.39 -22.50
N ARG A 412 -3.36 34.42 -22.35
CA ARG A 412 -2.66 33.93 -21.14
C ARG A 412 -2.88 34.82 -19.93
N TYR A 413 -3.08 36.12 -20.10
CA TYR A 413 -3.48 36.99 -18.99
C TYR A 413 -4.85 36.61 -18.43
N ASP A 414 -5.78 36.19 -19.30
CA ASP A 414 -7.09 35.69 -18.87
C ASP A 414 -6.98 34.33 -18.16
N ASP A 415 -6.12 33.43 -18.64
CA ASP A 415 -5.82 32.14 -17.99
C ASP A 415 -5.27 32.34 -16.56
N VAL A 416 -4.34 33.30 -16.40
CA VAL A 416 -3.79 33.69 -15.09
C VAL A 416 -4.89 34.25 -14.19
N SER A 417 -5.70 35.18 -14.70
CA SER A 417 -6.80 35.81 -13.92
C SER A 417 -7.82 34.77 -13.45
N ARG A 418 -8.19 33.81 -14.32
CA ARG A 418 -9.05 32.67 -13.93
C ARG A 418 -8.42 31.79 -12.87
N SER A 419 -7.12 31.50 -12.98
CA SER A 419 -6.40 30.67 -12.01
C SER A 419 -6.31 31.34 -10.64
N LEU A 420 -6.03 32.65 -10.60
CA LEU A 420 -6.00 33.43 -9.35
C LEU A 420 -7.39 33.53 -8.71
N LYS A 421 -8.46 33.69 -9.51
CA LYS A 421 -9.84 33.60 -9.01
C LYS A 421 -10.16 32.22 -8.41
N SER A 422 -9.75 31.15 -9.07
CA SER A 422 -9.92 29.78 -8.55
C SER A 422 -9.22 29.59 -7.20
N LEU A 423 -8.02 30.16 -7.03
CA LEU A 423 -7.29 30.10 -5.76
C LEU A 423 -7.97 30.91 -4.64
N ARG A 424 -8.52 32.10 -4.95
CA ARG A 424 -9.30 32.87 -3.97
C ARG A 424 -10.55 32.11 -3.51
N ASN A 425 -11.29 31.52 -4.45
CA ASN A 425 -12.46 30.69 -4.12
C ASN A 425 -12.08 29.48 -3.25
N LEU A 426 -10.95 28.83 -3.57
CA LEU A 426 -10.42 27.73 -2.75
C LEU A 426 -10.08 28.20 -1.33
N ALA A 427 -9.38 29.32 -1.18
CA ALA A 427 -9.02 29.88 0.12
C ALA A 427 -10.24 30.23 0.97
N GLU A 428 -11.25 30.85 0.36
CA GLU A 428 -12.53 31.16 1.00
C GLU A 428 -13.28 29.90 1.44
N THR A 429 -13.33 28.88 0.57
CA THR A 429 -14.00 27.61 0.88
C THR A 429 -13.32 26.88 2.04
N ILE A 430 -11.98 26.77 2.00
CA ILE A 430 -11.18 26.16 3.07
C ILE A 430 -11.45 26.88 4.41
N ARG A 431 -11.49 28.22 4.40
CA ARG A 431 -11.82 29.03 5.59
C ARG A 431 -13.24 28.79 6.09
N SER A 432 -14.21 28.67 5.18
CA SER A 432 -15.61 28.37 5.54
C SER A 432 -15.80 26.98 6.15
N MET A 433 -14.92 26.03 5.81
CA MET A 433 -14.87 24.69 6.42
C MET A 433 -14.15 24.67 7.77
N GLY A 434 -13.76 25.82 8.30
CA GLY A 434 -13.05 25.94 9.57
C GLY A 434 -11.55 25.67 9.48
N ILE A 435 -10.97 25.49 8.29
CA ILE A 435 -9.54 25.26 8.08
C ILE A 435 -8.85 26.61 7.94
N ALA A 436 -8.09 27.01 8.96
CA ALA A 436 -7.43 28.31 9.00
C ALA A 436 -5.98 28.17 9.45
N ALA A 437 -5.05 28.52 8.54
CA ALA A 437 -3.65 28.67 8.89
C ALA A 437 -3.47 29.73 9.98
N LEU A 438 -2.49 29.54 10.87
CA LEU A 438 -2.13 30.59 11.82
C LEU A 438 -1.48 31.74 11.07
N ASN A 439 -2.16 32.88 11.07
CA ASN A 439 -1.66 34.06 10.42
C ASN A 439 -0.59 34.72 11.31
N VAL A 440 0.59 34.98 10.74
CA VAL A 440 1.73 35.58 11.47
C VAL A 440 1.40 37.00 11.98
N GLU A 441 0.44 37.67 11.35
CA GLU A 441 0.17 39.11 11.56
C GLU A 441 -1.13 39.44 12.31
N SER A 442 -2.03 38.48 12.55
CA SER A 442 -3.31 38.79 13.20
C SER A 442 -3.15 38.95 14.72
N ARG A 443 -2.90 40.19 15.16
CA ARG A 443 -3.03 40.63 16.57
C ARG A 443 -4.49 40.90 16.98
N SER A 444 -5.47 40.57 16.15
CA SER A 444 -6.88 40.89 16.41
C SER A 444 -7.53 39.96 17.43
N ARG A 445 -8.38 40.57 18.26
CA ARG A 445 -9.01 40.08 19.48
C ARG A 445 -9.57 38.66 19.39
N ALA A 446 -9.42 37.96 20.51
CA ALA A 446 -10.03 36.67 20.82
C ALA A 446 -11.51 36.63 20.45
N SER A 447 -11.84 35.94 19.36
CA SER A 447 -13.05 35.13 19.29
C SER A 447 -12.61 33.68 19.26
N GLU A 448 -13.30 32.82 20.02
CA GLU A 448 -13.12 31.38 20.12
C GLU A 448 -13.37 30.68 18.78
N VAL A 449 -12.54 30.92 17.78
CA VAL A 449 -12.45 30.04 16.63
C VAL A 449 -11.47 28.95 17.03
N GLU A 450 -11.99 27.76 17.33
CA GLU A 450 -11.19 26.54 17.49
C GLU A 450 -10.23 26.46 16.30
N THR A 451 -8.95 26.73 16.55
CA THR A 451 -7.95 26.78 15.49
C THR A 451 -7.77 25.39 14.93
N SER A 452 -8.25 25.16 13.70
CA SER A 452 -7.98 23.90 13.02
C SER A 452 -6.67 24.02 12.23
N ASN A 453 -5.75 23.16 12.60
CA ASN A 453 -4.63 22.67 11.81
C ASN A 453 -4.92 22.72 10.28
N PRO A 454 -4.02 23.27 9.42
CA PRO A 454 -2.56 23.34 9.55
C PRO A 454 -1.98 24.56 10.29
N LEU A 455 -0.70 24.45 10.67
CA LEU A 455 0.10 25.53 11.24
C LEU A 455 0.21 26.73 10.28
N PHE A 456 0.59 26.49 9.03
CA PHE A 456 0.61 27.50 7.96
C PHE A 456 0.45 26.85 6.57
N MET A 457 0.14 27.66 5.56
CA MET A 457 0.07 27.25 4.16
C MET A 457 1.04 28.08 3.32
N LEU A 458 1.93 27.41 2.59
CA LEU A 458 2.93 28.05 1.73
C LEU A 458 2.53 27.91 0.27
N PHE A 459 2.49 29.04 -0.43
CA PHE A 459 2.31 29.05 -1.88
C PHE A 459 3.66 28.93 -2.60
N ASP A 460 3.78 27.93 -3.46
CA ASP A 460 4.98 27.67 -4.26
C ASP A 460 4.63 27.56 -5.75
N LEU A 461 5.01 28.56 -6.54
CA LEU A 461 4.80 28.56 -7.99
C LEU A 461 5.57 27.44 -8.72
N GLY A 462 6.72 27.04 -8.19
CA GLY A 462 7.62 26.06 -8.79
C GLY A 462 7.28 24.60 -8.47
N LEU A 463 6.39 24.35 -7.51
CA LEU A 463 6.07 23.01 -7.04
C LEU A 463 5.56 22.11 -8.19
N ARG A 464 6.17 20.94 -8.38
CA ARG A 464 5.72 19.93 -9.35
C ARG A 464 5.83 18.53 -8.77
N GLN A 465 4.84 17.69 -9.07
CA GLN A 465 4.94 16.27 -8.76
C GLN A 465 5.91 15.58 -9.72
N ARG A 466 6.86 14.81 -9.17
CA ARG A 466 7.85 14.05 -9.96
C ARG A 466 7.20 13.14 -11.02
N ARG A 467 6.05 12.53 -10.70
CA ARG A 467 5.30 11.63 -11.60
C ARG A 467 4.31 12.32 -12.55
N LYS A 468 4.03 13.62 -12.33
CA LYS A 468 3.12 14.43 -13.18
C LYS A 468 1.69 13.87 -13.29
N HIS A 469 1.14 13.34 -12.20
CA HIS A 469 -0.27 12.95 -12.11
C HIS A 469 -1.15 14.20 -11.94
N TYR A 470 -0.74 15.09 -11.04
CA TYR A 470 -1.45 16.34 -10.75
C TYR A 470 -0.94 17.47 -11.64
N ASN A 471 -1.46 17.55 -12.87
CA ASN A 471 -1.08 18.58 -13.85
C ASN A 471 -2.19 19.61 -14.14
N GLY A 472 -3.34 19.48 -13.50
CA GLY A 472 -4.53 20.30 -13.75
C GLY A 472 -4.48 21.66 -13.05
N SER A 473 -5.13 21.78 -11.90
CA SER A 473 -5.22 23.01 -11.10
C SER A 473 -4.35 22.87 -9.85
N LEU A 474 -4.93 22.45 -8.73
CA LEU A 474 -4.23 22.33 -7.45
C LEU A 474 -3.28 21.13 -7.43
N TYR A 475 -2.10 21.35 -6.87
CA TYR A 475 -1.24 20.30 -6.36
C TYR A 475 -0.69 20.75 -5.00
N TYR A 476 -0.71 19.86 -4.00
CA TYR A 476 -0.24 20.16 -2.67
C TYR A 476 0.50 18.98 -2.03
N GLN A 477 1.36 19.32 -1.07
CA GLN A 477 2.12 18.41 -0.24
C GLN A 477 1.94 18.79 1.22
N VAL A 478 1.82 17.79 2.08
CA VAL A 478 1.59 17.94 3.51
C VAL A 478 2.84 17.47 4.24
N PHE A 479 3.39 18.34 5.07
CA PHE A 479 4.60 18.08 5.82
C PHE A 479 4.32 18.12 7.30
N VAL A 480 4.84 17.15 8.03
CA VAL A 480 4.80 17.11 9.49
C VAL A 480 6.18 17.44 10.01
N VAL A 481 6.22 18.33 11.00
CA VAL A 481 7.43 18.74 11.72
C VAL A 481 7.41 18.04 13.08
N PRO A 482 8.25 17.00 13.28
CA PRO A 482 8.44 16.40 14.58
C PRO A 482 8.82 17.43 15.65
N SER A 483 8.23 17.28 16.82
CA SER A 483 8.50 18.01 18.06
C SER A 483 9.98 18.37 18.34
N PRO A 484 10.96 17.44 18.23
CA PRO A 484 12.37 17.77 18.47
C PRO A 484 12.97 18.80 17.50
N LEU A 485 12.49 18.85 16.25
CA LEU A 485 12.98 19.79 15.23
C LEU A 485 12.49 21.22 15.48
N VAL A 486 11.41 21.37 16.26
CA VAL A 486 10.88 22.68 16.68
C VAL A 486 11.76 23.31 17.77
N GLU A 487 12.30 22.49 18.69
CA GLU A 487 13.07 22.97 19.85
C GLU A 487 14.55 23.23 19.53
N ARG A 488 15.17 22.41 18.67
CA ARG A 488 16.59 22.52 18.28
C ARG A 488 16.78 22.50 16.75
N PRO A 489 16.51 23.62 16.06
CA PRO A 489 16.86 23.74 14.65
C PRO A 489 18.39 23.77 14.52
N SER A 490 18.98 22.72 13.96
CA SER A 490 20.40 22.73 13.58
C SER A 490 20.58 23.70 12.41
N LYS A 491 21.67 24.49 12.43
CA LYS A 491 22.07 25.36 11.32
C LYS A 491 22.83 24.61 10.21
N GLU A 492 22.90 23.28 10.29
CA GLU A 492 23.70 22.46 9.37
C GLU A 492 22.90 22.14 8.11
N ASN A 493 23.22 22.83 7.01
CA ASN A 493 23.10 22.43 5.60
C ASN A 493 21.98 21.43 5.20
N PHE A 494 20.74 21.64 5.65
CA PHE A 494 19.57 21.10 4.95
C PHE A 494 19.15 22.11 3.89
N ASP A 495 18.87 21.66 2.66
CA ASP A 495 18.28 22.52 1.62
C ASP A 495 17.09 23.32 2.22
N ASP A 496 17.27 24.64 2.37
CA ASP A 496 16.49 25.62 3.18
C ASP A 496 14.94 25.65 2.99
N PHE A 497 14.36 24.80 2.15
CA PHE A 497 12.96 24.90 1.70
C PHE A 497 12.00 23.90 2.32
N VAL A 498 12.49 22.78 2.85
CA VAL A 498 11.64 21.69 3.33
C VAL A 498 11.97 21.38 4.78
N LEU A 499 11.04 21.72 5.66
CA LEU A 499 11.10 21.36 7.06
C LEU A 499 10.22 20.13 7.33
N GLY A 500 10.76 19.11 7.97
CA GLY A 500 10.00 17.93 8.37
C GLY A 500 9.79 16.87 7.27
N SER A 501 8.88 15.94 7.50
CA SER A 501 8.62 14.79 6.63
C SER A 501 7.32 14.94 5.84
N LYS A 502 7.37 14.68 4.53
CA LYS A 502 6.16 14.63 3.70
C LYS A 502 5.33 13.40 4.04
N VAL A 503 4.11 13.60 4.55
CA VAL A 503 3.20 12.51 4.94
C VAL A 503 2.06 12.30 3.94
N ALA A 504 1.68 13.33 3.20
CA ALA A 504 0.66 13.24 2.17
C ALA A 504 0.94 14.15 0.99
N GLU A 505 0.33 13.84 -0.15
CA GLU A 505 0.25 14.75 -1.31
C GLU A 505 -1.07 14.53 -2.04
N GLY A 506 -1.59 15.57 -2.67
CA GLY A 506 -2.87 15.50 -3.35
C GLY A 506 -3.02 16.59 -4.39
N GLY A 507 -4.14 16.56 -5.10
CA GLY A 507 -4.45 17.55 -6.13
C GLY A 507 -5.40 17.03 -7.20
N ARG A 508 -5.58 17.85 -8.23
CA ARG A 508 -6.46 17.53 -9.37
C ARG A 508 -5.70 16.76 -10.47
N TYR A 509 -6.26 15.65 -10.92
CA TYR A 509 -5.64 14.70 -11.87
C TYR A 509 -6.57 14.27 -13.02
N ASP A 510 -7.57 15.08 -13.37
CA ASP A 510 -8.44 14.89 -14.54
C ASP A 510 -7.64 14.68 -15.85
N ASP A 511 -6.50 15.36 -15.99
CA ASP A 511 -5.59 15.18 -17.14
C ASP A 511 -4.93 13.79 -17.18
N LEU A 512 -4.77 13.11 -16.04
CA LEU A 512 -4.29 11.73 -15.99
C LEU A 512 -5.37 10.74 -16.46
N VAL A 513 -6.62 10.95 -16.05
CA VAL A 513 -7.78 10.18 -16.51
C VAL A 513 -7.91 10.30 -18.03
N ARG A 514 -7.80 11.53 -18.56
CA ARG A 514 -7.81 11.80 -20.01
C ARG A 514 -6.78 10.99 -20.79
N LYS A 515 -5.57 10.81 -20.25
CA LYS A 515 -4.50 10.01 -20.89
C LYS A 515 -4.85 8.53 -21.02
N PHE A 516 -5.68 8.00 -20.11
CA PHE A 516 -6.08 6.59 -20.14
C PHE A 516 -7.36 6.32 -20.92
N ARG A 517 -8.04 7.37 -21.40
CA ARG A 517 -9.22 7.26 -22.25
C ARG A 517 -8.84 6.61 -23.58
N PRO A 518 -9.55 5.56 -24.03
CA PRO A 518 -9.34 5.00 -25.37
C PRO A 518 -9.67 6.06 -26.44
N PRO A 519 -8.94 6.10 -27.57
CA PRO A 519 -9.27 6.99 -28.68
C PRO A 519 -10.67 6.66 -29.24
N GLY A 520 -11.49 7.68 -29.47
CA GLY A 520 -12.92 7.57 -29.78
C GLY A 520 -13.31 7.04 -31.17
N ASN A 521 -12.49 6.18 -31.79
CA ASN A 521 -12.70 5.71 -33.17
C ASN A 521 -12.85 4.18 -33.31
N PHE A 522 -13.28 3.48 -32.25
CA PHE A 522 -13.69 2.08 -32.38
C PHE A 522 -15.14 2.03 -32.87
N GLY A 523 -15.33 1.67 -34.15
CA GLY A 523 -16.59 1.77 -34.91
C GLY A 523 -17.77 0.89 -34.47
N SER A 524 -18.00 0.70 -33.17
CA SER A 524 -19.23 0.11 -32.66
C SER A 524 -20.07 1.13 -31.89
N ALA A 525 -21.38 1.16 -32.16
CA ALA A 525 -22.32 2.11 -31.51
C ALA A 525 -22.32 1.98 -29.98
N LEU A 526 -22.07 0.77 -29.43
CA LEU A 526 -21.94 0.51 -28.00
C LEU A 526 -20.67 1.12 -27.38
N ALA A 527 -19.56 1.21 -28.11
CA ALA A 527 -18.32 1.82 -27.61
C ALA A 527 -18.39 3.36 -27.56
N SER A 528 -19.28 3.97 -28.36
CA SER A 528 -19.42 5.43 -28.45
C SER A 528 -19.81 6.07 -27.12
N PHE A 529 -20.68 5.43 -26.32
CA PHE A 529 -21.06 5.91 -24.99
C PHE A 529 -19.87 5.91 -24.02
N TYR A 530 -18.97 4.93 -24.12
CA TYR A 530 -17.78 4.82 -23.27
C TYR A 530 -16.64 5.73 -23.69
N THR A 531 -16.49 6.06 -24.98
CA THR A 531 -15.42 6.95 -25.44
C THR A 531 -15.81 8.42 -25.37
N ASN A 532 -17.09 8.73 -25.59
CA ASN A 532 -17.60 10.10 -25.68
C ASN A 532 -18.06 10.70 -24.35
N ALA A 533 -18.14 9.91 -23.26
CA ALA A 533 -18.48 10.50 -21.96
C ALA A 533 -17.48 11.60 -21.56
N PRO A 534 -17.94 12.68 -20.92
CA PRO A 534 -17.07 13.76 -20.47
C PRO A 534 -16.03 13.23 -19.48
N ILE A 535 -14.86 13.87 -19.45
CA ILE A 535 -13.82 13.55 -18.47
C ILE A 535 -14.28 14.12 -17.12
N PRO A 536 -14.46 13.28 -16.09
CA PRO A 536 -14.86 13.76 -14.77
C PRO A 536 -13.75 14.63 -14.16
N SER A 537 -14.17 15.55 -13.31
CA SER A 537 -13.27 16.26 -12.40
C SER A 537 -12.77 15.28 -11.35
N CYS A 538 -11.47 15.00 -11.39
CA CYS A 538 -10.83 14.08 -10.45
C CYS A 538 -9.89 14.80 -9.50
N VAL A 539 -10.15 14.68 -8.20
CA VAL A 539 -9.30 15.19 -7.12
C VAL A 539 -9.03 14.05 -6.15
N GLY A 540 -7.81 13.98 -5.61
CA GLY A 540 -7.51 12.95 -4.63
C GLY A 540 -6.28 13.27 -3.83
N VAL A 541 -6.15 12.55 -2.73
CA VAL A 541 -5.05 12.66 -1.79
C VAL A 541 -4.54 11.28 -1.43
N ARG A 542 -3.21 11.17 -1.29
CA ARG A 542 -2.54 9.95 -0.86
C ARG A 542 -1.71 10.20 0.39
N PHE A 543 -1.83 9.32 1.36
CA PHE A 543 -1.13 9.31 2.62
C PHE A 543 -0.10 8.19 2.64
N SER A 544 1.12 8.51 3.06
CA SER A 544 2.14 7.52 3.39
C SER A 544 1.84 6.96 4.79
N VAL A 545 1.12 5.85 4.85
CA VAL A 545 0.71 5.23 6.12
C VAL A 545 1.94 4.87 6.96
N GLY A 546 3.00 4.37 6.33
CA GLY A 546 4.27 4.10 7.02
C GLY A 546 4.86 5.33 7.72
N LYS A 547 4.78 6.52 7.11
CA LYS A 547 5.26 7.77 7.73
C LYS A 547 4.37 8.24 8.88
N LEU A 548 3.06 8.01 8.79
CA LEU A 548 2.13 8.29 9.90
C LEU A 548 2.35 7.33 11.08
N VAL A 549 2.68 6.05 10.81
CA VAL A 549 3.08 5.10 11.86
C VAL A 549 4.40 5.53 12.50
N GLU A 550 5.41 5.89 11.70
CA GLU A 550 6.68 6.42 12.20
C GLU A 550 6.47 7.64 13.12
N LEU A 551 5.61 8.57 12.71
CA LEU A 551 5.24 9.74 13.50
C LEU A 551 4.64 9.37 14.86
N ALA A 552 3.74 8.38 14.91
CA ALA A 552 3.17 7.90 16.17
C ALA A 552 4.25 7.33 17.13
N TYR A 553 5.27 6.64 16.60
CA TYR A 553 6.41 6.16 17.38
C TYR A 553 7.34 7.29 17.85
N VAL A 554 7.62 8.27 17.00
CA VAL A 554 8.44 9.44 17.34
C VAL A 554 7.78 10.24 18.45
N GLU A 555 6.48 10.48 18.37
CA GLU A 555 5.74 11.24 19.37
C GLU A 555 5.63 10.51 20.71
N ALA A 556 5.43 9.19 20.68
CA ALA A 556 5.51 8.36 21.89
C ALA A 556 6.90 8.42 22.54
N THR A 557 7.96 8.61 21.75
CA THR A 557 9.33 8.76 22.26
C THR A 557 9.59 10.16 22.80
N PHE A 558 9.06 11.21 22.17
CA PHE A 558 9.33 12.60 22.57
C PHE A 558 8.53 13.06 23.80
N SER A 559 7.35 12.48 24.03
CA SER A 559 6.59 12.68 25.28
C SER A 559 7.40 12.32 26.54
N ARG A 560 8.55 11.64 26.39
CA ARG A 560 9.52 11.30 27.44
C ARG A 560 10.38 12.50 27.89
N SER A 561 10.83 13.37 26.99
CA SER A 561 11.83 14.41 27.32
C SER A 561 11.25 15.57 28.12
N GLN A 562 9.99 15.93 27.92
CA GLN A 562 9.33 17.01 28.67
C GLN A 562 9.09 16.65 30.16
N MET A 563 9.11 15.36 30.53
CA MET A 563 8.90 14.90 31.90
C MET A 563 10.17 14.93 32.76
N GLU A 564 11.38 14.92 32.17
CA GLU A 564 12.62 15.06 32.94
C GLU A 564 12.71 16.44 33.63
N GLU A 565 11.98 17.45 33.15
CA GLU A 565 11.92 18.80 33.76
C GLU A 565 10.80 18.99 34.81
N ARG A 566 9.75 18.15 34.83
CA ARG A 566 8.55 18.36 35.68
C ARG A 566 8.39 17.40 36.87
N GLY A 567 9.33 16.49 37.12
CA GLY A 567 9.35 15.62 38.30
C GLY A 567 8.07 14.79 38.55
N PRO A 568 7.64 13.93 37.61
CA PRO A 568 6.53 13.01 37.83
C PRO A 568 6.93 11.83 38.73
N ASP A 569 5.96 11.25 39.45
CA ASP A 569 6.18 10.04 40.26
C ASP A 569 6.67 8.89 39.34
N PRO A 570 7.90 8.35 39.55
CA PRO A 570 8.45 7.25 38.76
C PRO A 570 7.66 5.94 38.91
N ARG A 571 6.64 5.89 39.79
CA ARG A 571 5.78 4.72 40.02
C ARG A 571 4.48 4.73 39.21
N SER A 572 4.10 5.84 38.58
CA SER A 572 2.89 5.89 37.75
C SER A 572 3.04 4.99 36.51
N ILE A 573 2.04 4.15 36.26
CA ILE A 573 1.97 3.26 35.08
C ILE A 573 2.05 4.08 33.79
N GLU A 574 1.50 5.30 33.77
CA GLU A 574 1.55 6.18 32.61
C GLU A 574 2.97 6.67 32.32
N THR A 575 3.76 6.98 33.34
CA THR A 575 5.20 7.28 33.21
C THR A 575 5.97 6.08 32.63
N ILE A 576 5.66 4.87 33.11
CA ILE A 576 6.26 3.63 32.60
C ILE A 576 5.89 3.41 31.12
N ARG A 577 4.62 3.58 30.74
CA ARG A 577 4.16 3.47 29.35
C ARG A 577 4.90 4.43 28.42
N LYS A 578 4.96 5.71 28.79
CA LYS A 578 5.69 6.75 28.04
C LYS A 578 7.19 6.43 27.92
N SER A 579 7.78 5.80 28.94
CA SER A 579 9.20 5.41 28.90
C SER A 579 9.56 4.35 27.85
N PHE A 580 8.60 3.55 27.37
CA PHE A 580 8.85 2.55 26.31
C PHE A 580 9.04 3.18 24.93
N GLY A 581 8.62 4.43 24.71
CA GLY A 581 8.60 5.04 23.38
C GLY A 581 7.75 4.25 22.39
N HIS A 582 6.72 3.55 22.89
CA HIS A 582 5.78 2.77 22.09
C HIS A 582 4.39 3.43 22.14
N PRO A 583 3.69 3.60 21.00
CA PRO A 583 2.38 4.23 20.95
C PRO A 583 1.27 3.27 21.44
N LEU A 584 1.35 2.82 22.70
CA LEU A 584 0.44 1.85 23.31
C LEU A 584 -1.03 2.31 23.33
N GLN A 585 -1.28 3.62 23.23
CA GLN A 585 -2.62 4.17 23.06
C GLN A 585 -3.31 3.72 21.76
N TYR A 586 -2.55 3.24 20.77
CA TYR A 586 -3.07 2.69 19.52
C TYR A 586 -3.29 1.17 19.58
N THR A 587 -2.81 0.45 20.61
CA THR A 587 -2.71 -1.02 20.58
C THR A 587 -3.85 -1.79 21.26
N THR A 588 -5.01 -1.17 21.48
CA THR A 588 -6.13 -1.79 22.22
C THR A 588 -6.91 -2.82 21.38
N SER A 589 -6.23 -3.80 20.78
CA SER A 589 -6.87 -4.88 20.02
C SER A 589 -7.45 -5.97 20.93
N VAL A 590 -6.89 -6.13 22.14
CA VAL A 590 -7.34 -7.11 23.15
C VAL A 590 -8.00 -6.37 24.30
N ARG A 591 -9.27 -6.68 24.58
CA ARG A 591 -10.03 -6.10 25.69
C ARG A 591 -9.97 -6.94 26.95
N CYS A 592 -9.81 -8.24 26.82
CA CYS A 592 -9.86 -9.17 27.94
C CYS A 592 -8.74 -10.21 27.88
N LEU A 593 -8.17 -10.54 29.03
CA LEU A 593 -7.26 -11.68 29.18
C LEU A 593 -7.91 -12.76 30.05
N VAL A 594 -8.01 -13.98 29.54
CA VAL A 594 -8.59 -15.13 30.23
C VAL A 594 -7.46 -15.97 30.85
N ALA A 595 -7.35 -15.89 32.17
CA ALA A 595 -6.32 -16.52 32.98
C ALA A 595 -6.93 -17.48 34.00
N SER A 596 -6.12 -18.36 34.58
CA SER A 596 -6.48 -19.15 35.75
C SER A 596 -5.98 -18.45 37.01
N VAL A 597 -6.24 -19.03 38.18
CA VAL A 597 -5.62 -18.58 39.45
C VAL A 597 -4.10 -18.67 39.39
N ASN A 598 -3.59 -19.60 38.58
CA ASN A 598 -2.18 -19.84 38.33
C ASN A 598 -1.69 -19.10 37.07
N GLY A 599 -2.43 -18.11 36.56
CA GLY A 599 -2.02 -17.33 35.39
C GLY A 599 -2.34 -18.00 34.05
N LEU A 600 -1.36 -18.10 33.14
CA LEU A 600 -1.58 -18.60 31.76
C LEU A 600 -1.00 -20.01 31.53
N ASP A 601 -1.11 -20.90 32.52
CA ASP A 601 -0.54 -22.24 32.50
C ASP A 601 -1.09 -23.14 31.38
N CYS A 602 -0.21 -23.87 30.69
CA CYS A 602 -0.55 -24.60 29.46
C CYS A 602 -1.19 -25.98 29.66
N SER A 603 -1.29 -26.55 30.86
CA SER A 603 -1.63 -27.98 31.02
C SER A 603 -3.00 -28.31 31.62
N GLU A 604 -3.44 -27.69 32.72
CA GLU A 604 -4.67 -28.14 33.40
C GLU A 604 -5.89 -27.24 33.17
N SER A 605 -5.71 -25.91 33.12
CA SER A 605 -6.82 -24.94 33.03
C SER A 605 -7.15 -24.48 31.60
N ALA A 606 -6.34 -24.87 30.61
CA ALA A 606 -6.45 -24.38 29.24
C ALA A 606 -7.81 -24.69 28.57
N PRO A 607 -8.43 -25.87 28.76
CA PRO A 607 -9.76 -26.16 28.21
C PRO A 607 -10.84 -25.23 28.77
N GLU A 608 -10.84 -25.00 30.08
CA GLU A 608 -11.80 -24.11 30.75
C GLU A 608 -11.60 -22.65 30.32
N ARG A 609 -10.35 -22.20 30.15
CA ARG A 609 -10.04 -20.86 29.65
C ARG A 609 -10.45 -20.68 28.18
N LEU A 610 -10.26 -21.70 27.35
CA LEU A 610 -10.76 -21.71 25.96
C LEU A 610 -12.28 -21.59 25.93
N LEU A 611 -12.99 -22.35 26.78
CA LEU A 611 -14.44 -22.29 26.88
C LEU A 611 -14.91 -20.86 27.17
N VAL A 612 -14.34 -20.22 28.19
CA VAL A 612 -14.69 -18.84 28.54
C VAL A 612 -14.35 -17.86 27.41
N ALA A 613 -13.16 -17.98 26.81
CA ALA A 613 -12.76 -17.14 25.69
C ALA A 613 -13.68 -17.30 24.47
N SER A 614 -14.12 -18.53 24.17
CA SER A 614 -15.07 -18.79 23.08
C SER A 614 -16.41 -18.07 23.27
N ARG A 615 -16.88 -17.95 24.51
CA ARG A 615 -18.11 -17.18 24.82
C ARG A 615 -17.91 -15.68 24.63
N LEU A 616 -16.75 -15.17 25.02
CA LEU A 616 -16.39 -13.76 24.78
C LEU A 616 -16.30 -13.46 23.27
N TRP A 617 -15.65 -14.32 22.49
CA TRP A 617 -15.56 -14.17 21.03
C TRP A 617 -16.92 -14.25 20.35
N ALA A 618 -17.79 -15.17 20.77
CA ALA A 618 -19.16 -15.26 20.27
C ALA A 618 -19.97 -13.98 20.51
N SER A 619 -19.58 -13.18 21.51
CA SER A 619 -20.20 -11.89 21.84
C SER A 619 -19.42 -10.69 21.25
N GLY A 620 -18.46 -10.91 20.36
CA GLY A 620 -17.66 -9.85 19.74
C GLY A 620 -16.60 -9.21 20.65
N ILE A 621 -16.35 -9.78 21.83
CA ILE A 621 -15.34 -9.27 22.77
C ILE A 621 -13.98 -9.89 22.45
N SER A 622 -12.98 -9.06 22.14
CA SER A 622 -11.63 -9.54 21.88
C SER A 622 -10.96 -10.02 23.17
N ALA A 623 -10.69 -11.32 23.23
CA ALA A 623 -10.07 -11.97 24.38
C ALA A 623 -8.87 -12.84 23.97
N GLU A 624 -7.83 -12.87 24.80
CA GLU A 624 -6.74 -13.83 24.70
C GLU A 624 -6.79 -14.81 25.87
N TYR A 625 -6.54 -16.09 25.62
CA TYR A 625 -6.57 -17.14 26.66
C TYR A 625 -5.32 -18.00 26.69
N LEU A 626 -4.43 -17.88 25.71
CA LEU A 626 -3.16 -18.59 25.69
C LEU A 626 -2.02 -17.60 25.54
N PRO A 627 -0.81 -17.96 26.02
CA PRO A 627 0.39 -17.23 25.68
C PRO A 627 0.83 -17.50 24.23
N GLN A 628 -0.10 -17.83 23.31
CA GLN A 628 0.15 -18.31 21.94
C GLN A 628 0.44 -17.20 20.92
N SER A 629 0.17 -15.93 21.23
CA SER A 629 0.74 -14.86 20.42
C SER A 629 2.28 -14.97 20.51
N GLY A 630 3.02 -14.89 19.39
CA GLY A 630 4.51 -14.97 19.37
C GLY A 630 5.22 -13.99 20.33
N VAL A 631 4.42 -13.10 20.88
CA VAL A 631 4.60 -12.08 21.90
C VAL A 631 4.88 -12.62 23.30
N MET A 632 4.29 -13.73 23.75
CA MET A 632 4.39 -14.18 25.15
C MET A 632 5.21 -15.48 25.34
N ILE A 633 5.41 -16.25 24.28
CA ILE A 633 5.88 -17.64 24.35
C ILE A 633 7.37 -17.81 24.70
N SER A 634 8.25 -16.90 24.29
CA SER A 634 9.71 -17.11 24.48
C SER A 634 10.24 -16.68 25.86
N LEU A 635 9.39 -16.11 26.71
CA LEU A 635 9.73 -15.80 28.11
C LEU A 635 9.34 -16.93 29.08
N LEU A 636 8.53 -17.89 28.64
CA LEU A 636 8.13 -19.07 29.43
C LEU A 636 9.20 -20.17 29.42
N LYS A 637 10.11 -20.17 28.43
CA LYS A 637 11.09 -21.27 28.28
C LYS A 637 12.26 -21.24 29.27
N GLN A 638 12.41 -20.22 30.12
CA GLN A 638 13.55 -20.12 31.03
C GLN A 638 13.24 -20.45 32.51
N SER A 639 12.06 -20.97 32.84
CA SER A 639 11.81 -21.57 34.16
C SER A 639 12.04 -23.09 34.17
N ARG A 640 11.81 -23.77 33.04
CA ARG A 640 11.88 -25.24 32.92
C ARG A 640 13.27 -25.87 33.11
N GLN A 641 14.34 -25.08 33.12
CA GLN A 641 15.71 -25.59 33.27
C GLN A 641 16.32 -25.42 34.67
N ARG A 642 15.57 -24.88 35.65
CA ARG A 642 16.15 -24.57 36.96
C ARG A 642 15.65 -25.36 38.18
N ASN A 643 14.64 -26.21 38.08
CA ASN A 643 14.30 -27.18 39.14
C ASN A 643 13.47 -28.33 38.56
N SER A 644 13.88 -29.57 38.81
CA SER A 644 13.27 -30.78 38.25
C SER A 644 11.93 -31.19 38.85
N ASP A 645 11.42 -30.58 39.93
CA ASP A 645 10.32 -31.20 40.69
C ASP A 645 9.13 -30.30 41.05
N THR A 646 8.98 -29.11 40.47
CA THR A 646 7.72 -28.34 40.64
C THR A 646 7.29 -27.65 39.35
N VAL A 647 6.13 -28.06 38.83
CA VAL A 647 5.43 -27.42 37.69
C VAL A 647 4.80 -26.12 38.20
N VAL A 648 5.63 -25.12 38.53
CA VAL A 648 5.13 -23.81 38.98
C VAL A 648 4.84 -22.94 37.76
N SER A 649 3.63 -22.43 37.71
CA SER A 649 3.15 -21.44 36.74
C SER A 649 4.10 -20.26 36.55
N ASP A 650 4.40 -19.94 35.29
CA ASP A 650 5.44 -18.98 34.93
C ASP A 650 5.08 -17.49 35.20
N TRP A 651 3.82 -17.12 35.49
CA TRP A 651 3.37 -15.73 35.70
C TRP A 651 2.37 -15.66 36.86
N SER A 652 2.66 -14.90 37.94
CA SER A 652 1.66 -14.68 39.00
C SER A 652 0.52 -13.80 38.48
N LEU A 653 -0.68 -13.93 39.08
CA LEU A 653 -1.85 -13.12 38.70
C LEU A 653 -1.57 -11.61 38.85
N ASP A 654 -0.78 -11.20 39.85
CA ASP A 654 -0.40 -9.80 40.05
C ASP A 654 0.58 -9.31 38.99
N GLU A 655 1.55 -10.15 38.58
CA GLU A 655 2.45 -9.83 37.48
C GLU A 655 1.67 -9.70 36.15
N LEU A 656 0.66 -10.56 35.96
CA LEU A 656 -0.25 -10.53 34.81
C LEU A 656 -1.09 -9.24 34.77
N CYS A 657 -1.65 -8.85 35.91
CA CYS A 657 -2.38 -7.59 36.06
C CYS A 657 -1.45 -6.40 35.76
N GLY A 658 -0.20 -6.41 36.24
CA GLY A 658 0.79 -5.39 35.91
C GLY A 658 1.13 -5.32 34.41
N VAL A 659 1.18 -6.46 33.71
CA VAL A 659 1.36 -6.50 32.24
C VAL A 659 0.13 -5.93 31.53
N CYS A 660 -1.08 -6.33 31.94
CA CYS A 660 -2.35 -5.81 31.40
C CYS A 660 -2.46 -4.29 31.60
N ALA A 661 -2.09 -3.80 32.79
CA ALA A 661 -2.06 -2.39 33.09
C ALA A 661 -1.11 -1.65 32.14
N ILE A 662 0.12 -2.12 31.95
CA ILE A 662 1.05 -1.46 31.02
C ILE A 662 0.53 -1.48 29.57
N LEU A 663 -0.02 -2.61 29.10
CA LEU A 663 -0.51 -2.78 27.73
C LEU A 663 -1.89 -2.15 27.44
N ARG A 664 -2.55 -1.55 28.45
CA ARG A 664 -3.94 -1.08 28.38
C ARG A 664 -4.96 -2.17 28.03
N ILE A 665 -4.82 -3.33 28.68
CA ILE A 665 -5.84 -4.38 28.68
C ILE A 665 -6.72 -4.14 29.92
N PRO A 666 -8.01 -3.78 29.75
CA PRO A 666 -8.87 -3.34 30.87
C PRO A 666 -9.39 -4.48 31.76
N PHE A 667 -9.52 -5.70 31.23
CA PHE A 667 -10.13 -6.80 31.97
C PHE A 667 -9.25 -8.05 32.03
N VAL A 668 -9.23 -8.69 33.21
CA VAL A 668 -8.70 -10.05 33.40
C VAL A 668 -9.83 -10.93 33.94
N VAL A 669 -10.16 -11.98 33.19
CA VAL A 669 -11.13 -13.00 33.60
C VAL A 669 -10.38 -14.17 34.19
N ILE A 670 -10.65 -14.47 35.46
CA ILE A 670 -9.99 -15.50 36.24
C ILE A 670 -10.90 -16.72 36.30
N VAL A 671 -10.42 -17.80 35.71
CA VAL A 671 -11.11 -19.09 35.58
C VAL A 671 -10.66 -20.02 36.70
N GLN A 672 -11.63 -20.48 37.47
CA GLN A 672 -11.45 -21.50 38.51
C GLN A 672 -12.26 -22.74 38.09
N PRO A 673 -11.64 -23.92 37.93
CA PRO A 673 -12.34 -25.11 37.41
C PRO A 673 -13.59 -25.49 38.21
N HIS A 674 -13.53 -25.48 39.55
CA HIS A 674 -14.68 -25.75 40.42
C HIS A 674 -15.77 -24.69 40.25
N LEU A 675 -15.40 -23.41 40.18
CA LEU A 675 -16.33 -22.31 40.05
C LEU A 675 -17.09 -22.34 38.72
N LEU A 676 -16.37 -22.68 37.64
CA LEU A 676 -16.93 -22.79 36.31
C LEU A 676 -17.85 -24.02 36.18
N ARG A 677 -17.46 -25.15 36.76
CA ARG A 677 -18.23 -26.41 36.68
C ARG A 677 -19.47 -26.38 37.58
N ASP A 678 -19.33 -25.87 38.80
CA ASP A 678 -20.39 -25.97 39.83
C ASP A 678 -21.38 -24.80 39.75
N LYS A 679 -20.90 -23.60 39.38
CA LYS A 679 -21.70 -22.37 39.37
C LYS A 679 -21.84 -21.72 38.00
N GLY A 680 -21.21 -22.26 36.96
CA GLY A 680 -21.26 -21.67 35.62
C GLY A 680 -20.70 -20.23 35.57
N ALA A 681 -19.73 -19.91 36.42
CA ALA A 681 -19.33 -18.53 36.67
C ALA A 681 -17.81 -18.35 36.76
N VAL A 682 -17.38 -17.10 36.60
CA VAL A 682 -15.97 -16.68 36.61
C VAL A 682 -15.77 -15.46 37.52
N ARG A 683 -14.51 -15.16 37.85
CA ARG A 683 -14.16 -13.90 38.52
C ARG A 683 -13.67 -12.91 37.48
N LEU A 684 -14.27 -11.72 37.44
CA LEU A 684 -13.87 -10.62 36.59
C LEU A 684 -13.10 -9.59 37.43
N ARG A 685 -11.88 -9.29 37.03
CA ARG A 685 -11.06 -8.23 37.62
C ARG A 685 -10.89 -7.07 36.63
N CYS A 686 -11.29 -5.88 37.06
CA CYS A 686 -11.01 -4.63 36.34
C CYS A 686 -9.59 -4.15 36.68
N ILE A 687 -8.86 -3.69 35.66
CA ILE A 687 -7.50 -3.18 35.80
C ILE A 687 -7.53 -1.67 35.92
N ASP A 688 -7.32 -1.16 37.13
CA ASP A 688 -7.09 0.26 37.38
C ASP A 688 -5.68 0.65 36.89
N TYR A 689 -5.60 1.69 36.07
CA TYR A 689 -4.37 2.20 35.49
C TYR A 689 -3.60 3.16 36.39
N GLU A 690 -4.21 3.62 37.49
CA GLU A 690 -3.63 4.58 38.43
C GLU A 690 -3.15 3.93 39.72
N SER A 691 -3.85 2.89 40.21
CA SER A 691 -3.44 2.14 41.40
C SER A 691 -3.55 0.61 41.23
N LEU A 692 -2.42 -0.09 41.37
CA LEU A 692 -2.41 -1.56 41.49
C LEU A 692 -2.96 -2.07 42.84
N SER A 693 -3.30 -1.19 43.79
CA SER A 693 -3.73 -1.59 45.14
C SER A 693 -5.24 -1.81 45.27
N ASN A 694 -6.05 -1.28 44.36
CA ASN A 694 -7.52 -1.33 44.43
C ASN A 694 -8.07 -2.17 43.27
N THR A 695 -7.95 -3.50 43.36
CA THR A 695 -8.57 -4.39 42.37
C THR A 695 -9.95 -4.82 42.86
N CYS A 696 -11.00 -4.31 42.23
CA CYS A 696 -12.36 -4.82 42.46
C CYS A 696 -12.51 -6.12 41.67
N GLU A 697 -12.64 -7.23 42.38
CA GLU A 697 -13.01 -8.50 41.79
C GLU A 697 -14.49 -8.76 41.97
N THR A 698 -15.18 -8.98 40.85
CA THR A 698 -16.60 -9.29 40.86
C THR A 698 -16.83 -10.70 40.36
N PHE A 699 -17.70 -11.42 41.04
CA PHE A 699 -18.20 -12.71 40.59
C PHE A 699 -19.24 -12.50 39.50
N VAL A 700 -19.09 -13.14 38.34
CA VAL A 700 -19.96 -12.95 37.18
C VAL A 700 -20.29 -14.29 36.56
N GLU A 701 -21.58 -14.54 36.36
CA GLU A 701 -22.06 -15.72 35.62
C GLU A 701 -21.63 -15.64 34.16
N LEU A 702 -21.31 -16.79 33.57
CA LEU A 702 -20.72 -16.85 32.24
C LEU A 702 -21.62 -16.22 31.16
N ASP A 703 -22.94 -16.35 31.30
CA ASP A 703 -23.91 -15.81 30.36
C ASP A 703 -24.03 -14.26 30.45
N HIS A 704 -23.75 -13.68 31.60
CA HIS A 704 -23.77 -12.23 31.82
C HIS A 704 -22.39 -11.56 31.64
N LEU A 705 -21.32 -12.36 31.52
CA LEU A 705 -19.94 -11.88 31.44
C LEU A 705 -19.72 -10.86 30.32
N ALA A 706 -20.21 -11.16 29.11
CA ALA A 706 -20.03 -10.28 27.97
C ALA A 706 -20.74 -8.93 28.15
N SER A 707 -22.01 -8.97 28.60
CA SER A 707 -22.79 -7.76 28.86
C SER A 707 -22.14 -6.86 29.93
N THR A 708 -21.57 -7.47 30.97
CA THR A 708 -20.88 -6.76 32.06
C THR A 708 -19.59 -6.09 31.58
N ILE A 709 -18.83 -6.74 30.71
CA ILE A 709 -17.62 -6.15 30.11
C ILE A 709 -18.00 -4.98 29.20
N SER A 710 -19.03 -5.14 28.37
CA SER A 710 -19.48 -4.08 27.45
C SER A 710 -20.00 -2.85 28.20
N SER A 711 -20.80 -3.02 29.26
CA SER A 711 -21.32 -1.89 30.06
C SER A 711 -20.20 -1.09 30.72
N ARG A 712 -19.23 -1.77 31.34
CA ARG A 712 -18.07 -1.11 31.99
C ARG A 712 -17.15 -0.42 30.99
N THR A 713 -17.05 -0.94 29.77
CA THR A 713 -16.28 -0.30 28.69
C THR A 713 -16.93 1.02 28.25
N ALA A 714 -18.26 1.12 28.26
CA ALA A 714 -18.98 2.34 27.89
C ALA A 714 -18.82 3.46 28.94
N GLU A 715 -18.76 3.12 30.23
CA GLU A 715 -18.57 4.07 31.33
C GLU A 715 -17.16 4.70 31.33
N GLU A 716 -16.10 3.94 31.00
CA GLU A 716 -14.74 4.47 30.86
C GLU A 716 -14.56 5.42 29.64
N GLY A 717 -15.42 5.31 28.63
CA GLY A 717 -15.39 6.16 27.43
C GLY A 717 -15.78 7.62 27.68
N VAL A 718 -16.39 7.94 28.83
CA VAL A 718 -16.91 9.28 29.16
C VAL A 718 -15.88 10.14 29.92
N GLY A 719 -14.78 9.55 30.41
CA GLY A 719 -13.88 10.22 31.38
C GLY A 719 -12.55 10.80 30.87
N VAL A 720 -12.06 10.44 29.68
CA VAL A 720 -10.74 10.91 29.21
C VAL A 720 -10.76 11.19 27.70
N GLY A 721 -11.13 12.42 27.34
CA GLY A 721 -11.04 12.94 25.98
C GLY A 721 -11.91 14.19 25.83
N GLY A 722 -11.28 15.36 25.71
CA GLY A 722 -11.95 16.64 25.58
C GLY A 722 -12.97 16.68 24.44
N GLY A 723 -13.96 17.55 24.64
CA GLY A 723 -15.21 17.67 23.88
C GLY A 723 -15.08 17.46 22.38
N TYR A 724 -15.82 16.45 21.90
CA TYR A 724 -16.55 16.51 20.64
C TYR A 724 -17.91 15.88 20.92
N GLN A 725 -18.92 16.73 21.13
CA GLN A 725 -20.32 16.32 21.11
C GLN A 725 -20.72 16.04 19.66
N GLY A 726 -21.07 14.79 19.38
CA GLY A 726 -21.77 14.35 18.19
C GLY A 726 -22.48 13.05 18.56
N GLY A 727 -23.68 13.19 19.13
CA GLY A 727 -24.48 12.06 19.59
C GLY A 727 -25.23 11.35 18.46
N GLY A 728 -25.64 10.12 18.77
CA GLY A 728 -26.81 9.47 18.17
C GLY A 728 -26.52 8.25 17.32
N ASP A 729 -26.66 7.07 17.94
CA ASP A 729 -27.12 5.79 17.40
C ASP A 729 -26.65 5.34 16.00
N LEU A 730 -25.76 4.35 15.99
CA LEU A 730 -25.75 3.29 14.97
C LEU A 730 -25.25 1.99 15.62
N ALA A 731 -26.18 1.05 15.76
CA ALA A 731 -25.93 -0.30 16.22
C ALA A 731 -24.87 -1.00 15.36
N ASP A 732 -24.13 -1.89 16.01
CA ASP A 732 -23.07 -2.74 15.46
C ASP A 732 -23.44 -3.43 14.14
N THR A 733 -22.76 -3.04 13.05
CA THR A 733 -22.55 -3.91 11.89
C THR A 733 -21.07 -4.25 11.77
N HIS A 734 -20.66 -5.27 12.54
CA HIS A 734 -19.39 -5.99 12.35
C HIS A 734 -19.65 -7.28 11.57
N HIS A 735 -19.78 -7.19 10.25
CA HIS A 735 -19.38 -8.26 9.34
C HIS A 735 -18.98 -7.62 8.02
N LEU A 736 -17.71 -7.80 7.61
CA LEU A 736 -17.23 -7.93 6.22
C LEU A 736 -15.70 -7.98 6.23
N HIS A 737 -15.16 -9.18 6.48
CA HIS A 737 -14.02 -9.66 5.72
C HIS A 737 -14.57 -10.60 4.65
N SER A 738 -14.47 -10.16 3.39
CA SER A 738 -14.39 -10.96 2.17
C SER A 738 -14.75 -12.45 2.27
N ASN A 739 -15.94 -12.81 1.79
CA ASN A 739 -16.02 -13.76 0.69
C ASN A 739 -17.36 -13.58 -0.05
N TRP A 740 -17.30 -13.62 -1.37
CA TRP A 740 -18.47 -13.73 -2.23
C TRP A 740 -19.34 -14.91 -1.81
N SER A 741 -20.64 -14.67 -1.64
CA SER A 741 -21.75 -15.56 -2.01
C SER A 741 -23.07 -14.81 -1.82
N MET A 742 -23.88 -14.74 -2.88
CA MET A 742 -25.24 -14.20 -2.86
C MET A 742 -26.24 -15.19 -2.27
N ASP A 743 -27.29 -14.61 -1.73
CA ASP A 743 -28.48 -15.15 -1.06
C ASP A 743 -29.27 -16.20 -1.88
N HIS A 744 -29.85 -17.19 -1.19
CA HIS A 744 -31.27 -17.10 -0.77
C HIS A 744 -31.68 -18.24 0.17
N GLU A 745 -32.42 -17.85 1.20
CA GLU A 745 -33.07 -18.66 2.23
C GLU A 745 -34.17 -19.59 1.69
N GLY A 746 -34.36 -20.72 2.37
CA GLY A 746 -35.62 -21.46 2.35
C GLY A 746 -35.48 -22.96 2.62
N GLY A 747 -35.80 -23.38 3.86
CA GLY A 747 -36.39 -24.70 4.09
C GLY A 747 -35.46 -25.78 4.63
N VAL A 748 -35.72 -26.15 5.89
CA VAL A 748 -35.25 -27.36 6.57
C VAL A 748 -35.49 -28.60 5.69
N GLY A 749 -34.41 -29.32 5.37
CA GLY A 749 -34.47 -30.60 4.67
C GLY A 749 -33.12 -31.29 4.66
N HIS A 750 -32.95 -32.27 5.54
CA HIS A 750 -31.87 -33.26 5.48
C HIS A 750 -31.81 -33.85 4.06
N MET A 751 -30.80 -33.54 3.24
CA MET A 751 -30.47 -34.32 2.05
C MET A 751 -28.96 -34.36 1.77
N SER A 752 -28.41 -35.57 1.90
CA SER A 752 -27.14 -35.98 1.31
C SER A 752 -27.20 -35.79 -0.21
N SER A 753 -26.34 -34.93 -0.78
CA SER A 753 -26.12 -34.86 -2.23
C SER A 753 -24.70 -35.27 -2.57
N THR A 754 -24.53 -36.54 -2.94
CA THR A 754 -23.37 -37.03 -3.69
C THR A 754 -23.31 -36.35 -5.06
N SER A 755 -22.35 -35.44 -5.27
CA SER A 755 -22.02 -34.93 -6.61
C SER A 755 -21.47 -36.06 -7.47
N LYS A 756 -22.01 -36.27 -8.68
CA LYS A 756 -21.50 -37.27 -9.62
C LYS A 756 -20.06 -36.90 -10.03
N PRO A 757 -19.11 -37.84 -10.03
CA PRO A 757 -17.72 -37.57 -10.39
C PRO A 757 -17.58 -37.09 -11.84
N ILE A 758 -16.69 -36.13 -12.08
CA ILE A 758 -16.32 -35.67 -13.43
C ILE A 758 -15.77 -36.86 -14.21
N LYS A 759 -16.44 -37.25 -15.30
CA LYS A 759 -16.02 -38.40 -16.11
C LYS A 759 -14.95 -37.95 -17.11
N VAL A 760 -13.72 -38.43 -16.94
CA VAL A 760 -12.59 -38.19 -17.85
C VAL A 760 -12.38 -39.38 -18.77
N ASP A 761 -12.15 -39.16 -20.07
CA ASP A 761 -11.74 -40.23 -21.00
C ASP A 761 -10.22 -40.19 -21.20
N CYS A 762 -9.51 -41.14 -20.58
CA CYS A 762 -8.05 -41.17 -20.59
C CYS A 762 -7.50 -42.05 -21.70
N ILE A 763 -6.60 -41.47 -22.49
CA ILE A 763 -5.89 -42.14 -23.58
C ILE A 763 -4.40 -42.05 -23.27
N PHE A 764 -3.74 -43.20 -23.13
CA PHE A 764 -2.31 -43.31 -22.94
C PHE A 764 -1.61 -43.61 -24.27
N VAL A 765 -0.76 -42.70 -24.70
CA VAL A 765 0.02 -42.80 -25.95
C VAL A 765 1.42 -43.30 -25.61
N ASP A 766 1.73 -44.51 -26.09
CA ASP A 766 3.06 -45.11 -26.03
C ASP A 766 3.81 -44.88 -27.36
N ASN A 767 5.00 -45.44 -27.50
CA ASN A 767 5.87 -45.19 -28.64
C ASN A 767 5.24 -45.58 -29.99
N ASP A 768 4.65 -46.77 -30.08
CA ASP A 768 4.14 -47.31 -31.35
C ASP A 768 2.62 -47.59 -31.33
N GLN A 769 1.96 -47.48 -30.17
CA GLN A 769 0.53 -47.74 -29.97
C GLN A 769 -0.05 -46.82 -28.89
N TYR A 770 -1.37 -46.67 -28.86
CA TYR A 770 -2.08 -45.96 -27.80
C TYR A 770 -3.19 -46.85 -27.21
N TYR A 771 -3.52 -46.62 -25.95
CA TYR A 771 -4.50 -47.39 -25.18
C TYR A 771 -5.50 -46.46 -24.55
N GLY A 772 -6.78 -46.75 -24.72
CA GLY A 772 -7.88 -45.91 -24.25
C GLY A 772 -9.19 -46.69 -24.29
N SER A 773 -10.32 -45.97 -24.25
CA SER A 773 -11.66 -46.58 -24.33
C SER A 773 -11.90 -47.33 -25.65
N ASP A 774 -11.20 -46.98 -26.72
CA ASP A 774 -11.30 -47.54 -28.08
C ASP A 774 -10.33 -48.71 -28.34
N ARG A 775 -9.16 -48.71 -27.70
CA ARG A 775 -8.18 -49.81 -27.77
C ARG A 775 -7.84 -50.29 -26.36
N GLN A 776 -8.67 -51.21 -25.85
CA GLN A 776 -8.52 -51.78 -24.52
C GLN A 776 -7.23 -52.59 -24.39
N VAL A 777 -6.66 -52.61 -23.19
CA VAL A 777 -5.42 -53.32 -22.90
C VAL A 777 -5.68 -54.83 -22.85
N SER A 778 -5.17 -55.58 -23.84
CA SER A 778 -5.24 -57.04 -23.86
C SER A 778 -4.18 -57.67 -22.94
N LYS A 779 -4.61 -58.59 -22.06
CA LYS A 779 -3.72 -59.28 -21.12
C LYS A 779 -2.76 -60.27 -21.79
N SER A 780 -3.09 -60.75 -23.00
CA SER A 780 -2.29 -61.72 -23.76
C SER A 780 -1.34 -61.08 -24.77
N GLU A 781 -1.65 -59.89 -25.28
CA GLU A 781 -0.91 -59.27 -26.40
C GLU A 781 -0.03 -58.08 -25.98
N THR A 782 -0.31 -57.45 -24.83
CA THR A 782 0.44 -56.27 -24.37
C THR A 782 1.52 -56.64 -23.36
N ALA A 783 2.80 -56.54 -23.76
CA ALA A 783 3.96 -56.97 -22.98
C ALA A 783 4.15 -56.28 -21.60
N ASN A 784 3.34 -55.27 -21.24
CA ASN A 784 3.36 -54.57 -19.95
C ASN A 784 1.97 -54.12 -19.47
N TRP A 785 0.92 -54.91 -19.76
CA TRP A 785 -0.48 -54.52 -19.54
C TRP A 785 -0.79 -53.97 -18.13
N LYS A 786 -0.17 -54.53 -17.08
CA LYS A 786 -0.34 -54.04 -15.69
C LYS A 786 0.19 -52.62 -15.49
N ALA A 787 1.33 -52.28 -16.09
CA ALA A 787 1.93 -50.95 -15.99
C ALA A 787 1.10 -49.91 -16.76
N VAL A 788 0.54 -50.28 -17.91
CA VAL A 788 -0.35 -49.42 -18.71
C VAL A 788 -1.66 -49.14 -17.96
N LEU A 789 -2.29 -50.16 -17.36
CA LEU A 789 -3.49 -49.96 -16.53
C LEU A 789 -3.22 -49.10 -15.29
N LYS A 790 -2.06 -49.29 -14.63
CA LYS A 790 -1.65 -48.44 -13.50
C LYS A 790 -1.44 -46.99 -13.94
N ALA A 791 -0.84 -46.77 -15.10
CA ALA A 791 -0.64 -45.44 -15.65
C ALA A 791 -1.98 -44.77 -15.99
N LEU A 792 -2.88 -45.46 -16.70
CA LEU A 792 -4.22 -44.96 -17.04
C LEU A 792 -5.01 -44.54 -15.80
N LYS A 793 -5.01 -45.37 -14.74
CA LYS A 793 -5.69 -45.03 -13.48
C LYS A 793 -5.08 -43.82 -12.78
N ALA A 794 -3.74 -43.72 -12.74
CA ALA A 794 -3.04 -42.60 -12.11
C ALA A 794 -3.18 -41.29 -12.91
N ILE A 795 -3.32 -41.38 -14.23
CA ILE A 795 -3.59 -40.23 -15.09
C ILE A 795 -5.03 -39.77 -14.92
N ALA A 796 -6.01 -40.68 -14.91
CA ALA A 796 -7.41 -40.37 -14.67
C ALA A 796 -7.61 -39.60 -13.37
N GLN A 797 -7.08 -40.12 -12.26
CA GLN A 797 -7.16 -39.47 -10.96
C GLN A 797 -6.53 -38.07 -10.96
N ARG A 798 -5.35 -37.90 -11.57
CA ARG A 798 -4.70 -36.58 -11.67
C ARG A 798 -5.47 -35.60 -12.54
N SER A 799 -6.09 -36.09 -13.60
CA SER A 799 -6.86 -35.27 -14.54
C SER A 799 -8.19 -34.83 -13.93
N GLU A 800 -8.84 -35.71 -13.16
CA GLU A 800 -10.03 -35.39 -12.37
C GLU A 800 -9.72 -34.28 -11.36
N SER A 801 -8.66 -34.44 -10.56
CA SER A 801 -8.24 -33.40 -9.60
C SER A 801 -7.85 -32.08 -10.27
N TYR A 802 -7.22 -32.13 -11.45
CA TYR A 802 -6.89 -30.92 -12.22
C TYR A 802 -8.15 -30.22 -12.75
N LEU A 803 -9.12 -30.97 -13.29
CA LEU A 803 -10.37 -30.42 -13.81
C LEU A 803 -11.27 -29.87 -12.69
N GLU A 804 -11.31 -30.52 -11.53
CA GLU A 804 -11.99 -30.01 -10.33
C GLU A 804 -11.42 -28.65 -9.88
N ALA A 805 -10.11 -28.45 -10.01
CA ALA A 805 -9.46 -27.18 -9.66
C ALA A 805 -9.66 -26.08 -10.71
N VAL A 806 -9.99 -26.43 -11.96
CA VAL A 806 -10.01 -25.51 -13.11
C VAL A 806 -11.43 -25.16 -13.58
N GLN A 807 -12.45 -25.98 -13.31
CA GLN A 807 -13.83 -25.72 -13.75
C GLN A 807 -14.69 -25.08 -12.64
N SER A 808 -15.29 -23.92 -12.93
CA SER A 808 -16.41 -23.34 -12.17
C SER A 808 -17.72 -24.05 -12.56
N PRO A 809 -18.69 -24.25 -11.65
CA PRO A 809 -19.85 -25.16 -11.83
C PRO A 809 -20.90 -24.75 -12.88
N THR A 810 -20.59 -23.87 -13.84
CA THR A 810 -21.57 -23.28 -14.77
C THR A 810 -21.45 -23.71 -16.23
N SER A 811 -20.54 -24.61 -16.61
CA SER A 811 -20.43 -25.10 -18.00
C SER A 811 -21.22 -26.40 -18.23
N SER A 812 -22.44 -26.27 -18.76
CA SER A 812 -23.39 -27.35 -19.04
C SER A 812 -23.10 -28.19 -20.30
N SER A 813 -21.85 -28.50 -20.63
CA SER A 813 -21.49 -29.37 -21.79
C SER A 813 -21.17 -30.82 -21.42
N ALA A 814 -21.70 -31.31 -20.30
CA ALA A 814 -21.51 -32.68 -19.81
C ALA A 814 -22.41 -33.70 -20.52
N ARG A 815 -22.21 -33.92 -21.83
CA ARG A 815 -22.70 -35.15 -22.49
C ARG A 815 -21.58 -36.13 -22.85
N HIS A 816 -20.33 -35.65 -22.99
CA HIS A 816 -19.16 -36.49 -23.26
C HIS A 816 -18.01 -36.11 -22.33
N GLY A 817 -17.31 -37.10 -21.78
CA GLY A 817 -16.19 -36.86 -20.86
C GLY A 817 -15.04 -36.11 -21.55
N THR A 818 -14.34 -35.24 -20.83
CA THR A 818 -13.21 -34.48 -21.41
C THR A 818 -12.08 -35.46 -21.76
N PRO A 819 -11.61 -35.51 -23.02
CA PRO A 819 -10.55 -36.42 -23.42
C PRO A 819 -9.18 -35.90 -22.94
N VAL A 820 -8.41 -36.80 -22.32
CA VAL A 820 -7.05 -36.54 -21.84
C VAL A 820 -6.09 -37.48 -22.54
N LEU A 821 -5.18 -36.93 -23.33
CA LEU A 821 -4.14 -37.67 -24.03
C LEU A 821 -2.81 -37.54 -23.29
N ALA A 822 -2.41 -38.62 -22.62
CA ALA A 822 -1.17 -38.70 -21.88
C ALA A 822 -0.04 -39.28 -22.73
N VAL A 823 1.05 -38.52 -22.88
CA VAL A 823 2.18 -38.91 -23.72
C VAL A 823 3.48 -38.73 -22.95
N ASN A 824 4.44 -39.63 -23.15
CA ASN A 824 5.79 -39.47 -22.61
C ASN A 824 6.65 -38.55 -23.50
N LEU A 825 6.28 -37.28 -23.57
CA LEU A 825 7.00 -36.21 -24.27
C LEU A 825 7.28 -35.04 -23.32
N PRO A 826 8.45 -34.36 -23.44
CA PRO A 826 8.69 -33.11 -22.74
C PRO A 826 7.56 -32.10 -23.02
N PHE A 827 7.12 -31.37 -22.00
CA PHE A 827 5.93 -30.52 -22.09
C PHE A 827 6.04 -29.46 -23.20
N PHE A 828 7.23 -28.90 -23.45
CA PHE A 828 7.42 -27.91 -24.51
C PHE A 828 7.17 -28.50 -25.90
N VAL A 829 7.56 -29.76 -26.15
CA VAL A 829 7.29 -30.46 -27.42
C VAL A 829 5.79 -30.70 -27.57
N LEU A 830 5.13 -31.09 -26.48
CA LEU A 830 3.68 -31.34 -26.45
C LEU A 830 2.88 -30.05 -26.68
N ARG A 831 3.33 -28.94 -26.11
CA ARG A 831 2.74 -27.60 -26.28
C ARG A 831 2.94 -27.04 -27.69
N ASP A 832 4.12 -27.24 -28.27
CA ASP A 832 4.39 -26.87 -29.66
C ASP A 832 3.50 -27.69 -30.61
N PHE A 833 3.31 -28.98 -30.33
CA PHE A 833 2.40 -29.84 -31.08
C PHE A 833 0.95 -29.35 -30.98
N GLY A 834 0.47 -29.07 -29.77
CA GLY A 834 -0.88 -28.51 -29.54
C GLY A 834 -1.08 -27.17 -30.24
N THR A 835 -0.07 -26.30 -30.22
CA THR A 835 -0.09 -25.01 -30.92
C THR A 835 -0.11 -25.19 -32.45
N CYS A 836 0.68 -26.14 -32.98
CA CYS A 836 0.69 -26.46 -34.40
C CYS A 836 -0.67 -27.02 -34.86
N LEU A 837 -1.29 -27.86 -34.02
CA LEU A 837 -2.62 -28.40 -34.27
C LEU A 837 -3.70 -27.30 -34.31
N MET A 838 -3.69 -26.38 -33.34
CA MET A 838 -4.67 -25.28 -33.27
C MET A 838 -4.49 -24.21 -34.36
N LYS A 839 -3.28 -24.06 -34.92
CA LYS A 839 -3.01 -23.11 -36.02
C LYS A 839 -3.51 -23.59 -37.38
N ARG A 840 -3.77 -24.89 -37.53
CA ARG A 840 -4.11 -25.52 -38.81
C ARG A 840 -5.62 -25.63 -38.96
N GLU A 841 -6.11 -25.28 -40.14
CA GLU A 841 -7.53 -25.39 -40.50
C GLU A 841 -7.85 -26.72 -41.23
N GLU A 842 -7.23 -27.82 -40.77
CA GLU A 842 -7.39 -29.15 -41.39
C GLU A 842 -8.09 -30.09 -40.39
N PRO A 843 -9.09 -30.90 -40.81
CA PRO A 843 -9.76 -31.87 -39.94
C PRO A 843 -8.92 -33.15 -39.74
N THR A 844 -7.62 -32.98 -39.49
CA THR A 844 -6.66 -34.06 -39.20
C THR A 844 -5.42 -33.51 -38.51
N ALA A 845 -4.86 -34.31 -37.59
CA ALA A 845 -3.59 -34.06 -36.94
C ALA A 845 -2.36 -34.42 -37.82
N LEU A 846 -2.55 -35.03 -39.00
CA LEU A 846 -1.47 -35.48 -39.89
C LEU A 846 -0.50 -34.34 -40.25
N GLY A 847 -1.05 -33.17 -40.53
CA GLY A 847 -0.27 -31.98 -40.84
C GLY A 847 0.63 -31.54 -39.69
N ALA A 848 0.08 -31.45 -38.48
CA ALA A 848 0.84 -31.12 -37.27
C ALA A 848 1.92 -32.19 -36.97
N CYS A 849 1.60 -33.46 -37.19
CA CYS A 849 2.58 -34.55 -37.06
C CYS A 849 3.76 -34.43 -38.03
N ALA A 850 3.52 -34.08 -39.29
CA ALA A 850 4.57 -33.97 -40.30
C ALA A 850 5.60 -32.89 -39.94
N GLU A 851 5.11 -31.71 -39.55
CA GLU A 851 5.93 -30.57 -39.13
C GLU A 851 6.68 -30.87 -37.83
N MET A 852 5.98 -31.39 -36.82
CA MET A 852 6.59 -31.69 -35.52
C MET A 852 7.59 -32.85 -35.59
N THR A 853 7.39 -33.80 -36.50
CA THR A 853 8.37 -34.87 -36.75
C THR A 853 9.66 -34.34 -37.37
N GLN A 854 9.58 -33.28 -38.18
CA GLN A 854 10.76 -32.63 -38.77
C GLN A 854 11.52 -31.81 -37.71
N SER A 855 10.79 -31.06 -36.87
CA SER A 855 11.37 -30.24 -35.79
C SER A 855 11.93 -31.07 -34.63
N TYR A 856 11.33 -32.24 -34.35
CA TYR A 856 11.71 -33.12 -33.23
C TYR A 856 11.91 -34.59 -33.67
N PRO A 857 12.98 -34.91 -34.45
CA PRO A 857 13.18 -36.25 -35.01
C PRO A 857 13.30 -37.37 -33.96
N ARG A 858 13.84 -37.05 -32.77
CA ARG A 858 14.00 -37.98 -31.64
C ARG A 858 12.66 -38.52 -31.10
N HIS A 859 11.57 -37.78 -31.32
CA HIS A 859 10.24 -38.08 -30.80
C HIS A 859 9.24 -38.49 -31.89
N LYS A 860 9.75 -38.78 -33.10
CA LYS A 860 8.96 -39.10 -34.30
C LYS A 860 7.88 -40.16 -34.07
N LYS A 861 8.21 -41.22 -33.33
CA LYS A 861 7.29 -42.33 -33.06
C LYS A 861 6.11 -41.87 -32.18
N GLN A 862 6.40 -41.26 -31.02
CA GLN A 862 5.38 -40.77 -30.10
C GLN A 862 4.50 -39.69 -30.73
N LEU A 863 5.07 -38.78 -31.53
CA LEU A 863 4.32 -37.71 -32.20
C LEU A 863 3.36 -38.24 -33.27
N LYS A 864 3.75 -39.28 -34.01
CA LYS A 864 2.86 -39.95 -34.97
C LYS A 864 1.72 -40.68 -34.26
N THR A 865 2.04 -41.41 -33.19
CA THR A 865 1.05 -42.14 -32.40
C THR A 865 0.08 -41.18 -31.70
N LEU A 866 0.56 -40.02 -31.23
CA LEU A 866 -0.27 -38.95 -30.68
C LEU A 866 -1.26 -38.40 -31.71
N GLY A 867 -0.80 -38.08 -32.92
CA GLY A 867 -1.71 -37.60 -33.97
C GLY A 867 -2.76 -38.63 -34.36
N MET A 868 -2.38 -39.91 -34.46
CA MET A 868 -3.35 -40.99 -34.69
C MET A 868 -4.40 -41.09 -33.58
N ALA A 869 -3.98 -40.98 -32.31
CA ALA A 869 -4.89 -41.01 -31.17
C ALA A 869 -5.88 -39.83 -31.20
N ILE A 870 -5.41 -38.62 -31.55
CA ILE A 870 -6.26 -37.43 -31.69
C ILE A 870 -7.25 -37.61 -32.84
N ASP A 871 -6.79 -38.03 -34.02
CA ASP A 871 -7.64 -38.29 -35.19
C ASP A 871 -8.78 -39.26 -34.88
N ASN A 872 -8.48 -40.35 -34.17
CA ASN A 872 -9.47 -41.36 -33.80
C ASN A 872 -10.43 -40.84 -32.72
N THR A 873 -9.94 -40.06 -31.75
CA THR A 873 -10.78 -39.44 -30.71
C THR A 873 -11.78 -38.47 -31.31
N MET A 874 -11.33 -37.62 -32.24
CA MET A 874 -12.17 -36.64 -32.91
C MET A 874 -13.23 -37.27 -33.80
N LYS A 875 -12.85 -38.30 -34.60
CA LYS A 875 -13.80 -39.05 -35.43
C LYS A 875 -14.86 -39.77 -34.59
N ARG A 876 -14.46 -40.40 -33.49
CA ARG A 876 -15.39 -41.09 -32.58
C ARG A 876 -16.41 -40.15 -31.95
N ASN A 877 -15.98 -38.93 -31.61
CA ASN A 877 -16.85 -37.93 -31.01
C ASN A 877 -17.64 -37.11 -32.06
N GLY A 878 -17.52 -37.41 -33.36
CA GLY A 878 -18.31 -36.83 -34.44
C GLY A 878 -17.70 -35.60 -35.15
N TYR A 879 -16.61 -35.03 -34.64
CA TYR A 879 -16.04 -33.74 -35.12
C TYR A 879 -15.25 -33.84 -36.44
N TRP A 880 -14.62 -34.99 -36.75
CA TRP A 880 -13.78 -35.16 -37.97
C TRP A 880 -14.28 -36.28 -38.91
N SER A 881 -15.57 -36.62 -38.86
CA SER A 881 -16.15 -37.72 -39.64
C SER A 881 -16.42 -37.34 -41.10
N ARG A 882 -16.00 -38.21 -42.04
CA ARG A 882 -16.34 -38.13 -43.47
C ARG A 882 -17.70 -38.79 -43.71
N GLY A 883 -18.74 -37.97 -43.93
CA GLY A 883 -20.01 -38.39 -44.52
C GLY A 883 -21.05 -38.95 -43.53
N ALA A 884 -21.93 -38.08 -43.05
CA ALA A 884 -23.26 -38.45 -42.58
C ALA A 884 -24.26 -37.37 -43.00
N SER A 885 -25.43 -37.81 -43.45
CA SER A 885 -26.52 -37.07 -44.09
C SER A 885 -26.81 -35.69 -43.48
N ALA A 886 -26.81 -34.66 -44.34
CA ALA A 886 -27.24 -33.31 -44.02
C ALA A 886 -28.76 -33.24 -43.86
N SER A 887 -29.27 -33.63 -42.68
CA SER A 887 -30.65 -33.33 -42.27
C SER A 887 -30.84 -33.51 -40.76
N ALA A 888 -30.15 -32.71 -39.96
CA ALA A 888 -30.61 -32.18 -38.67
C ALA A 888 -29.49 -31.38 -38.01
N ALA A 889 -29.86 -30.28 -37.33
CA ALA A 889 -29.00 -29.41 -36.52
C ALA A 889 -28.15 -28.38 -37.28
N ALA A 890 -28.81 -27.29 -37.68
CA ALA A 890 -28.21 -25.97 -37.53
C ALA A 890 -28.06 -25.68 -36.03
N SER A 891 -27.00 -26.17 -35.39
CA SER A 891 -26.68 -25.82 -34.00
C SER A 891 -25.21 -25.45 -33.87
N LYS A 892 -24.95 -24.32 -33.21
CA LYS A 892 -23.70 -23.90 -32.52
C LYS A 892 -22.42 -24.65 -32.94
N ARG A 893 -21.43 -23.91 -33.47
CA ARG A 893 -20.03 -24.35 -33.49
C ARG A 893 -19.61 -24.73 -32.06
N GLU A 894 -19.58 -26.02 -31.74
CA GLU A 894 -19.09 -26.49 -30.45
C GLU A 894 -17.57 -26.63 -30.52
N LEU A 895 -16.88 -25.89 -29.65
CA LEU A 895 -15.45 -26.04 -29.43
C LEU A 895 -15.22 -27.29 -28.58
N LEU A 896 -14.50 -28.28 -29.12
CA LEU A 896 -14.06 -29.41 -28.29
C LEU A 896 -12.79 -29.00 -27.54
N THR A 897 -12.88 -29.04 -26.22
CA THR A 897 -11.71 -28.87 -25.35
C THR A 897 -11.10 -30.23 -25.01
N MET A 898 -9.80 -30.38 -25.26
CA MET A 898 -9.00 -31.56 -24.95
C MET A 898 -7.79 -31.20 -24.08
N LEU A 899 -7.33 -32.15 -23.28
CA LEU A 899 -6.12 -32.01 -22.47
C LEU A 899 -4.99 -32.89 -23.01
N LEU A 900 -3.82 -32.30 -23.24
CA LEU A 900 -2.58 -33.02 -23.50
C LEU A 900 -1.76 -33.08 -22.21
N TYR A 901 -1.45 -34.27 -21.73
CA TYR A 901 -0.69 -34.48 -20.49
C TYR A 901 0.72 -34.99 -20.78
N SER A 902 1.73 -34.24 -20.33
CA SER A 902 3.14 -34.62 -20.40
C SER A 902 3.48 -35.47 -19.18
N LYS A 903 3.75 -36.76 -19.41
CA LYS A 903 4.16 -37.69 -18.34
C LYS A 903 5.57 -37.41 -17.81
N SER A 904 6.47 -36.89 -18.63
CA SER A 904 7.86 -36.60 -18.20
C SER A 904 7.92 -35.42 -17.24
N ASP A 905 7.03 -34.45 -17.40
CA ASP A 905 7.08 -33.18 -16.67
C ASP A 905 5.92 -33.02 -15.68
N ASP A 906 4.95 -33.96 -15.66
CA ASP A 906 3.72 -33.94 -14.86
C ASP A 906 2.90 -32.65 -15.06
N ARG A 907 2.68 -32.26 -16.32
CA ARG A 907 1.98 -31.01 -16.69
C ARG A 907 0.91 -31.23 -17.75
N PHE A 908 -0.19 -30.47 -17.62
CA PHE A 908 -1.30 -30.44 -18.58
C PHE A 908 -1.19 -29.22 -19.51
N ASP A 909 -1.52 -29.40 -20.78
CA ASP A 909 -1.77 -28.35 -21.75
C ASP A 909 -3.22 -28.47 -22.25
N LEU A 910 -3.92 -27.34 -22.34
CA LEU A 910 -5.31 -27.27 -22.76
C LEU A 910 -5.36 -26.83 -24.21
N ILE A 911 -5.96 -27.66 -25.06
CA ILE A 911 -6.13 -27.35 -26.48
C ILE A 911 -7.63 -27.31 -26.82
N SER A 912 -8.01 -26.35 -27.64
CA SER A 912 -9.38 -26.19 -28.13
C SER A 912 -9.37 -26.30 -29.65
N VAL A 913 -10.16 -27.22 -30.18
CA VAL A 913 -10.20 -27.51 -31.62
C VAL A 913 -11.64 -27.32 -32.10
N GLU A 914 -11.78 -26.62 -33.24
CA GLU A 914 -13.08 -26.32 -33.84
C GLU A 914 -13.59 -27.47 -34.73
N ASP A 915 -14.92 -27.59 -34.83
CA ASP A 915 -15.60 -28.52 -35.73
C ASP A 915 -15.60 -28.00 -37.18
N PHE A 916 -15.26 -28.85 -38.14
CA PHE A 916 -15.12 -28.47 -39.56
C PHE A 916 -16.25 -29.06 -40.41
N HIS A 917 -17.20 -28.22 -40.82
CA HIS A 917 -18.19 -28.56 -41.84
C HIS A 917 -17.83 -27.90 -43.19
N PRO A 918 -17.72 -28.63 -44.31
CA PRO A 918 -17.48 -28.02 -45.62
C PRO A 918 -18.72 -27.22 -46.04
N ALA A 919 -18.54 -25.91 -46.28
CA ALA A 919 -19.57 -25.07 -46.87
C ALA A 919 -19.86 -25.53 -48.30
N HIS A 920 -21.14 -25.77 -48.62
CA HIS A 920 -21.59 -26.02 -49.98
C HIS A 920 -21.21 -24.84 -50.88
N GLY A 921 -20.52 -25.15 -51.97
CA GLY A 921 -20.40 -24.27 -53.11
C GLY A 921 -21.74 -24.15 -53.84
N ASN A 922 -22.14 -22.92 -54.13
CA ASN A 922 -22.89 -22.59 -55.33
C ASN A 922 -22.24 -21.35 -55.94
N GLY A 923 -21.66 -21.54 -57.13
CA GLY A 923 -20.94 -20.50 -57.85
C GLY A 923 -21.84 -19.51 -58.56
N HIS A 924 -21.30 -18.34 -58.87
CA HIS A 924 -21.01 -17.95 -60.24
C HIS A 924 -20.13 -16.69 -60.26
N HIS A 925 -19.06 -16.78 -61.06
CA HIS A 925 -18.31 -15.75 -61.83
C HIS A 925 -18.12 -14.35 -61.22
N GLN A 926 -16.90 -13.77 -61.20
CA GLN A 926 -15.97 -13.70 -62.33
C GLN A 926 -14.53 -13.41 -61.86
N GLU A 927 -13.58 -14.08 -62.51
CA GLU A 927 -12.13 -14.01 -62.29
C GLU A 927 -11.49 -12.73 -62.85
N GLY A 928 -10.39 -12.30 -62.22
CA GLY A 928 -9.37 -11.44 -62.81
C GLY A 928 -7.99 -11.85 -62.27
N ARG A 929 -7.28 -12.68 -63.05
CA ARG A 929 -5.94 -13.24 -62.79
C ARG A 929 -4.86 -12.17 -62.57
N SER A 930 -3.92 -12.45 -61.65
CA SER A 930 -2.50 -12.18 -61.90
C SER A 930 -1.61 -13.17 -61.12
N THR A 931 -0.89 -13.99 -61.88
CA THR A 931 0.18 -14.93 -61.47
C THR A 931 1.45 -14.21 -60.96
N PRO A 932 2.32 -14.91 -60.21
CA PRO A 932 3.52 -14.33 -59.59
C PRO A 932 4.73 -14.36 -60.54
N PRO A 933 5.75 -13.50 -60.39
CA PRO A 933 6.99 -13.66 -61.14
C PRO A 933 7.99 -14.52 -60.37
N SER A 934 8.50 -15.52 -61.10
CA SER A 934 9.69 -16.31 -60.80
C SER A 934 10.98 -15.55 -61.07
N SER A 935 12.05 -16.05 -60.47
CA SER A 935 13.46 -15.65 -60.59
C SER A 935 14.01 -15.60 -62.03
N GLY A 936 14.93 -14.66 -62.27
CA GLY A 936 15.71 -14.57 -63.51
C GLY A 936 17.02 -13.78 -63.33
N ARG A 937 18.14 -14.42 -63.66
CA ARG A 937 19.54 -13.98 -63.54
C ARG A 937 19.97 -12.91 -64.57
N LYS A 938 20.91 -12.05 -64.13
CA LYS A 938 22.07 -11.43 -64.82
C LYS A 938 21.84 -10.61 -66.12
N ARG A 939 22.24 -9.33 -66.09
CA ARG A 939 23.37 -8.79 -66.89
C ARG A 939 23.75 -7.35 -66.49
N ALA A 940 25.03 -7.06 -66.74
CA ALA A 940 25.77 -5.85 -66.43
C ALA A 940 25.33 -4.60 -67.22
N GLY A 941 25.60 -3.42 -66.65
CA GLY A 941 25.51 -2.13 -67.35
C GLY A 941 26.10 -0.99 -66.50
N LYS A 942 27.15 -0.38 -67.03
CA LYS A 942 28.00 0.70 -66.48
C LYS A 942 27.26 2.03 -66.25
N SER A 943 27.91 2.91 -65.46
CA SER A 943 27.90 4.39 -65.54
C SER A 943 26.58 5.05 -65.11
N ARG A 944 26.54 6.03 -64.21
CA ARG A 944 27.48 7.12 -63.89
C ARG A 944 27.18 7.63 -62.47
#